data_AF-A0A7Y2ZYH9-F1
#
_entry.id   AF-A0A7Y2ZYH9-F1
#
_cell.length_a   1.000
_cell.length_b   1.000
_cell.length_c   1.000
_cell.angle_alpha   90.00
_cell.angle_beta   90.00
_cell.angle_gamma   90.00
#
_symmetry.space_group_name_H-M   'P 1'
#
loop_
_entity.id
_entity.type
_entity.pdbx_description
1 polymer ?
#
loop_
_entity_poly.entity_id
_entity_poly.type
_entity_poly.pdbx_seq_one_letter_code
_entity_poly.pdbx_strand_id
1 'polypeptide(L)'
;MLKAAAGAMTDANLEFKNERPHMGVIVGLEFDFEATNFHQRWNLSNSVKTWIKKHPLKLNEKQKESWLKLLREESGPPLSHIRTLGALGGIVASRIAKEFRFGGPSFIVSCGEASGLKALEKGIRFLQNQETNCMLVGAIDLCGDIRSMITSNKITPFSKQNKIHPFDISADGTVPGEGAAAVVLKRLDNAIQDGDRIYSVIQGIGSASGGGIQERTPSKESYILSLKRCFQDANISPASISYVETHGSGDRLQDTLESEALCDYFSITPDTNGRRCALGSVKSNVGHTGAAAGLVSLVKTSLCLYQEIIPPLNNFTEPIDSLSKTKIFHVPACPQFWLRDRQDGSRRACVASMTSDGNCMHVVLEGFEYSSTDRLSAETHKRVSKERKRPLGNIPYGLFAIEGDTKKSLIERLDLLLLQVKRKPPALSDDIETLARSWYRENRLNPDKKYAVSISTKSVSQLEGLISHAKDAVLSDTLPRSNGHDRVHYSLNHLGLSGETAFVFPGSGNHYISMGVGIGVHWPDILRKMDAKTLQLKTQLLPECFVPQRLSWSPGWEKEANDKIISDPLNMIFGQVAHGGVVSNLMKSFKIKPSAVIGYSLGESAGLFAMGAWPDRGQMLKRMQSTDLFTTSLAGRCNAARKAWGIPSNDDVNWCVAAVNRSADRVRQAIKNLPTTHLLIINTADECVIGGRKIHVEQAIKALGCEAVFLKGVITVHCDAVEPVAEAYKALHIFPTAQIEGLRFYSCALGKSYELSSESTASSILNQALFGFDFPAIINQAYK
;
A
#
# COMPACT_ATOMS: atom_id res chain seq x y z
N MET A 1 30.00 -0.54 -6.27
CA MET A 1 29.73 0.76 -5.62
C MET A 1 29.65 1.95 -6.59
N LEU A 2 30.61 2.20 -7.49
CA LEU A 2 30.57 3.33 -8.45
C LEU A 2 29.23 3.47 -9.21
N LYS A 3 28.65 2.36 -9.69
CA LYS A 3 27.34 2.35 -10.35
C LYS A 3 26.21 2.84 -9.43
N ALA A 4 26.19 2.41 -8.17
CA ALA A 4 25.19 2.85 -7.20
C ALA A 4 25.36 4.34 -6.86
N ALA A 5 26.60 4.81 -6.71
CA ALA A 5 26.90 6.23 -6.50
C ALA A 5 26.45 7.10 -7.70
N ALA A 6 26.77 6.68 -8.92
CA ALA A 6 26.31 7.35 -10.14
C ALA A 6 24.77 7.37 -10.24
N GLY A 7 24.12 6.28 -9.87
CA GLY A 7 22.66 6.18 -9.80
C GLY A 7 22.06 7.18 -8.81
N ALA A 8 22.58 7.24 -7.59
CA ALA A 8 22.13 8.19 -6.57
C ALA A 8 22.38 9.66 -6.98
N MET A 9 23.51 9.96 -7.61
CA MET A 9 23.78 11.30 -8.14
C MET A 9 22.82 11.67 -9.27
N THR A 10 22.57 10.76 -10.21
CA THR A 10 21.60 10.97 -11.30
C THR A 10 20.20 11.22 -10.73
N ASP A 11 19.82 10.41 -9.74
CA ASP A 11 18.53 10.51 -9.05
C ASP A 11 18.40 11.83 -8.27
N ALA A 12 19.49 12.34 -7.71
CA ALA A 12 19.58 13.64 -7.06
C ALA A 12 19.80 14.82 -8.04
N ASN A 13 19.77 14.57 -9.36
CA ASN A 13 20.02 15.57 -10.41
C ASN A 13 21.40 16.26 -10.29
N LEU A 14 22.42 15.51 -9.87
CA LEU A 14 23.80 15.99 -9.74
C LEU A 14 24.65 15.57 -10.94
N GLU A 15 25.16 16.55 -11.69
CA GLU A 15 26.04 16.31 -12.84
C GLU A 15 27.41 15.74 -12.44
N PHE A 16 27.90 14.71 -13.15
CA PHE A 16 29.11 14.00 -12.72
C PHE A 16 30.41 14.81 -12.80
N LYS A 17 30.50 15.80 -13.70
CA LYS A 17 31.75 16.52 -13.99
C LYS A 17 31.94 17.81 -13.19
N ASN A 18 30.94 18.26 -12.44
CA ASN A 18 31.06 19.48 -11.66
C ASN A 18 31.90 19.24 -10.41
N GLU A 19 32.84 20.15 -10.15
CA GLU A 19 33.63 20.12 -8.92
C GLU A 19 32.75 20.42 -7.71
N ARG A 20 32.91 19.62 -6.66
CA ARG A 20 32.13 19.75 -5.42
C ARG A 20 33.08 19.75 -4.22
N PRO A 21 33.76 20.88 -3.97
CA PRO A 21 34.78 20.97 -2.92
C PRO A 21 34.23 20.67 -1.51
N HIS A 22 32.94 20.90 -1.28
CA HIS A 22 32.28 20.68 0.01
C HIS A 22 31.39 19.42 0.07
N MET A 23 31.47 18.55 -0.93
CA MET A 23 30.77 17.26 -0.91
C MET A 23 31.71 16.16 -0.45
N GLY A 24 31.27 15.34 0.50
CA GLY A 24 32.02 14.15 0.96
C GLY A 24 31.39 12.84 0.51
N VAL A 25 32.12 11.73 0.72
CA VAL A 25 31.64 10.36 0.50
C VAL A 25 32.06 9.43 1.65
N ILE A 26 31.11 8.66 2.17
CA ILE A 26 31.40 7.62 3.15
C ILE A 26 30.74 6.33 2.69
N VAL A 27 31.49 5.23 2.70
CA VAL A 27 30.98 3.92 2.28
C VAL A 27 31.08 2.92 3.42
N GLY A 28 29.95 2.30 3.77
CA GLY A 28 29.91 1.11 4.62
C GLY A 28 30.30 -0.14 3.82
N LEU A 29 31.31 -0.88 4.28
CA LEU A 29 31.63 -2.20 3.73
C LEU A 29 32.31 -3.07 4.78
N GLU A 30 32.21 -4.37 4.61
CA GLU A 30 32.95 -5.35 5.39
C GLU A 30 34.23 -5.79 4.65
N PHE A 31 35.00 -6.64 5.33
CA PHE A 31 36.27 -7.14 4.81
C PHE A 31 36.08 -7.96 3.51
N ASP A 32 36.79 -7.55 2.45
CA ASP A 32 36.84 -8.30 1.20
C ASP A 32 37.79 -9.50 1.33
N PHE A 33 37.22 -10.71 1.38
CA PHE A 33 37.97 -11.95 1.51
C PHE A 33 38.96 -12.19 0.36
N GLU A 34 38.74 -11.62 -0.82
CA GLU A 34 39.70 -11.69 -1.94
C GLU A 34 41.06 -11.08 -1.58
N ALA A 35 41.12 -10.15 -0.62
CA ALA A 35 42.38 -9.60 -0.13
C ALA A 35 43.26 -10.68 0.55
N THR A 36 42.67 -11.74 1.09
CA THR A 36 43.43 -12.85 1.73
C THR A 36 43.98 -13.86 0.71
N ASN A 37 43.41 -13.91 -0.50
CA ASN A 37 43.90 -14.79 -1.57
C ASN A 37 45.35 -14.48 -1.95
N PHE A 38 45.77 -13.22 -1.79
CA PHE A 38 47.17 -12.81 -1.99
C PHE A 38 48.12 -13.43 -0.98
N HIS A 39 47.77 -13.41 0.31
CA HIS A 39 48.56 -14.05 1.37
C HIS A 39 48.62 -15.56 1.15
N GLN A 40 47.50 -16.19 0.79
CA GLN A 40 47.47 -17.60 0.43
C GLN A 40 48.44 -17.90 -0.72
N ARG A 41 48.39 -17.13 -1.82
CA ARG A 41 49.28 -17.31 -2.98
C ARG A 41 50.77 -17.25 -2.63
N TRP A 42 51.15 -16.36 -1.72
CA TRP A 42 52.53 -16.29 -1.21
C TRP A 42 52.88 -17.52 -0.36
N ASN A 43 51.99 -17.91 0.56
CA ASN A 43 52.26 -19.01 1.47
C ASN A 43 52.22 -20.40 0.80
N LEU A 44 51.57 -20.54 -0.37
CA LEU A 44 51.46 -21.81 -1.10
C LEU A 44 52.82 -22.48 -1.36
N SER A 45 53.90 -21.73 -1.56
CA SER A 45 55.24 -22.33 -1.73
C SER A 45 55.71 -23.06 -0.47
N ASN A 46 55.34 -22.58 0.71
CA ASN A 46 55.62 -23.24 1.99
C ASN A 46 54.67 -24.42 2.19
N SER A 47 53.38 -24.25 1.88
CA SER A 47 52.37 -25.31 1.99
C SER A 47 52.70 -26.52 1.12
N VAL A 48 53.08 -26.32 -0.15
CA VAL A 48 53.48 -27.40 -1.06
C VAL A 48 54.69 -28.18 -0.51
N LYS A 49 55.72 -27.48 0.00
CA LYS A 49 56.89 -28.13 0.63
C LYS A 49 56.46 -28.98 1.83
N THR A 50 55.56 -28.48 2.66
CA THR A 50 55.04 -29.21 3.83
C THR A 50 54.19 -30.40 3.42
N TRP A 51 53.32 -30.27 2.41
CA TRP A 51 52.45 -31.35 1.94
C TRP A 51 53.23 -32.50 1.29
N ILE A 52 54.29 -32.20 0.53
CA ILE A 52 55.19 -33.23 -0.04
C ILE A 52 55.95 -34.00 1.05
N LYS A 53 56.26 -33.35 2.19
CA LYS A 53 56.85 -34.06 3.34
C LYS A 53 55.83 -34.93 4.07
N LYS A 54 54.59 -34.44 4.20
CA LYS A 54 53.52 -35.11 4.96
C LYS A 54 52.87 -36.26 4.19
N HIS A 55 52.83 -36.17 2.86
CA HIS A 55 52.29 -37.18 1.97
C HIS A 55 53.41 -37.66 1.04
N PRO A 56 53.63 -38.98 0.84
CA PRO A 56 54.73 -39.52 0.04
C PRO A 56 54.53 -39.32 -1.48
N LEU A 57 54.26 -38.09 -1.90
CA LEU A 57 54.10 -37.68 -3.29
C LEU A 57 55.48 -37.64 -3.94
N LYS A 58 55.82 -38.66 -4.74
CA LYS A 58 57.07 -38.72 -5.53
C LYS A 58 56.97 -37.77 -6.74
N LEU A 59 57.04 -36.47 -6.50
CA LEU A 59 57.05 -35.44 -7.54
C LEU A 59 58.48 -34.98 -7.84
N ASN A 60 58.82 -34.86 -9.13
CA ASN A 60 60.06 -34.20 -9.57
C ASN A 60 59.93 -32.65 -9.50
N GLU A 61 61.03 -31.91 -9.62
CA GLU A 61 61.01 -30.44 -9.48
C GLU A 61 60.07 -29.74 -10.47
N LYS A 62 60.02 -30.20 -11.73
CA LYS A 62 59.12 -29.64 -12.74
C LYS A 62 57.64 -29.85 -12.39
N GLN A 63 57.30 -31.01 -11.84
CA GLN A 63 55.95 -31.30 -11.36
C GLN A 63 55.59 -30.47 -10.13
N LYS A 64 56.53 -30.24 -9.21
CA LYS A 64 56.32 -29.35 -8.04
C LYS A 64 56.05 -27.92 -8.46
N GLU A 65 56.84 -27.40 -9.40
CA GLU A 65 56.68 -26.03 -9.91
C GLU A 65 55.35 -25.87 -10.67
N SER A 66 55.01 -26.83 -11.54
CA SER A 66 53.73 -26.85 -12.24
C SER A 66 52.56 -26.90 -11.26
N TRP A 67 52.63 -27.75 -10.23
CA TRP A 67 51.59 -27.85 -9.21
C TRP A 67 51.44 -26.56 -8.41
N LEU A 68 52.54 -25.94 -7.98
CA LEU A 68 52.53 -24.65 -7.30
C LEU A 68 51.92 -23.54 -8.17
N LYS A 69 52.25 -23.53 -9.47
CA LYS A 69 51.68 -22.57 -10.42
C LYS A 69 50.16 -22.75 -10.54
N LEU A 70 49.69 -23.98 -10.75
CA LEU A 70 48.27 -24.30 -10.80
C LEU A 70 47.55 -23.89 -9.51
N LEU A 71 48.05 -24.27 -8.34
CA LEU A 71 47.46 -23.90 -7.05
C LEU A 71 47.36 -22.39 -6.86
N ARG A 72 48.39 -21.65 -7.32
CA ARG A 72 48.37 -20.20 -7.31
C ARG A 72 47.26 -19.69 -8.23
N GLU A 73 47.23 -20.11 -9.49
CA GLU A 73 46.22 -19.71 -10.48
C GLU A 73 44.79 -19.97 -9.99
N GLU A 74 44.53 -21.12 -9.37
CA GLU A 74 43.24 -21.47 -8.74
C GLU A 74 42.92 -20.59 -7.52
N SER A 75 43.92 -20.07 -6.81
CA SER A 75 43.71 -19.12 -5.70
C SER A 75 43.43 -17.70 -6.18
N GLY A 76 43.33 -17.44 -7.49
CA GLY A 76 43.09 -16.13 -8.08
C GLY A 76 44.34 -15.51 -8.73
N PRO A 77 44.25 -14.37 -9.43
CA PRO A 77 45.39 -13.82 -10.17
C PRO A 77 46.52 -13.30 -9.26
N PRO A 78 47.75 -13.04 -9.77
CA PRO A 78 48.80 -12.36 -9.01
C PRO A 78 48.45 -10.90 -8.68
N LEU A 79 49.10 -10.34 -7.65
CA LEU A 79 49.08 -8.90 -7.41
C LEU A 79 49.84 -8.19 -8.53
N SER A 80 49.15 -7.28 -9.21
CA SER A 80 49.75 -6.22 -10.02
C SER A 80 49.61 -4.89 -9.28
N HIS A 81 50.34 -3.86 -9.68
CA HIS A 81 50.20 -2.52 -9.10
C HIS A 81 48.73 -2.03 -9.09
N ILE A 82 47.96 -2.31 -10.15
CA ILE A 82 46.52 -1.97 -10.24
C ILE A 82 45.70 -2.76 -9.22
N ARG A 83 45.97 -4.06 -9.06
CA ARG A 83 45.22 -4.92 -8.12
C ARG A 83 45.55 -4.62 -6.67
N THR A 84 46.79 -4.27 -6.36
CA THR A 84 47.18 -3.80 -5.03
C THR A 84 46.37 -2.56 -4.66
N LEU A 85 46.31 -1.55 -5.54
CA LEU A 85 45.48 -0.36 -5.31
C LEU A 85 43.99 -0.70 -5.22
N GLY A 86 43.51 -1.62 -6.06
CA GLY A 86 42.11 -2.06 -6.04
C GLY A 86 41.69 -2.83 -4.80
N ALA A 87 42.62 -3.45 -4.09
CA ALA A 87 42.37 -4.23 -2.88
C ALA A 87 42.48 -3.42 -1.58
N LEU A 88 42.90 -2.15 -1.64
CA LEU A 88 42.94 -1.29 -0.45
C LEU A 88 41.51 -0.98 0.00
N GLY A 89 41.14 -1.32 1.24
CA GLY A 89 39.76 -1.14 1.73
C GLY A 89 39.22 0.29 1.58
N GLY A 90 40.07 1.31 1.75
CA GLY A 90 39.69 2.72 1.56
C GLY A 90 39.47 3.17 0.10
N ILE A 91 39.93 2.37 -0.89
CA ILE A 91 39.94 2.80 -2.30
C ILE A 91 38.52 2.99 -2.86
N VAL A 92 37.51 2.33 -2.28
CA VAL A 92 36.13 2.39 -2.77
C VAL A 92 35.60 3.82 -2.66
N ALA A 93 35.75 4.46 -1.49
CA ALA A 93 35.36 5.86 -1.29
C ALA A 93 36.21 6.80 -2.14
N SER A 94 37.54 6.63 -2.14
CA SER A 94 38.45 7.50 -2.89
C SER A 94 38.22 7.45 -4.41
N ARG A 95 37.84 6.29 -4.97
CA ARG A 95 37.47 6.17 -6.38
C ARG A 95 36.19 6.94 -6.70
N ILE A 96 35.19 6.90 -5.82
CA ILE A 96 33.96 7.68 -5.99
C ILE A 96 34.27 9.18 -5.91
N ALA A 97 35.04 9.59 -4.90
CA ALA A 97 35.43 10.99 -4.75
C ALA A 97 36.21 11.50 -5.96
N LYS A 98 37.17 10.72 -6.47
CA LYS A 98 37.96 11.08 -7.66
C LYS A 98 37.11 11.11 -8.93
N GLU A 99 36.25 10.11 -9.14
CA GLU A 99 35.40 10.00 -10.34
C GLU A 99 34.42 11.18 -10.43
N PHE A 100 33.80 11.54 -9.30
CA PHE A 100 32.75 12.57 -9.25
C PHE A 100 33.21 13.91 -8.67
N ARG A 101 34.53 14.09 -8.51
CA ARG A 101 35.20 15.33 -8.10
C ARG A 101 34.72 15.91 -6.77
N PHE A 102 34.63 15.04 -5.75
CA PHE A 102 34.30 15.41 -4.38
C PHE A 102 35.57 15.88 -3.65
N GLY A 103 35.50 17.04 -2.99
CA GLY A 103 36.62 17.61 -2.22
C GLY A 103 36.52 17.43 -0.71
N GLY A 104 35.39 16.93 -0.19
CA GLY A 104 35.17 16.69 1.23
C GLY A 104 35.73 15.35 1.72
N PRO A 105 35.40 14.96 2.98
CA PRO A 105 35.87 13.70 3.58
C PRO A 105 35.52 12.48 2.71
N SER A 106 36.49 11.59 2.51
CA SER A 106 36.33 10.36 1.71
C SER A 106 36.96 9.17 2.43
N PHE A 107 36.14 8.32 3.05
CA PHE A 107 36.63 7.13 3.76
C PHE A 107 35.56 6.04 3.86
N ILE A 108 35.94 4.92 4.46
CA ILE A 108 35.09 3.74 4.63
C ILE A 108 34.88 3.44 6.11
N VAL A 109 33.76 2.80 6.44
CA VAL A 109 33.45 2.33 7.79
C VAL A 109 33.02 0.87 7.77
N SER A 110 33.39 0.12 8.80
CA SER A 110 32.98 -1.27 9.04
C SER A 110 32.41 -1.36 10.45
N CYS A 111 31.23 -1.97 10.55
CA CYS A 111 30.44 -2.18 11.75
C CYS A 111 29.41 -3.29 11.48
N GLY A 112 29.86 -4.41 10.91
CA GLY A 112 29.01 -5.53 10.52
C GLY A 112 27.86 -5.10 9.62
N GLU A 113 26.68 -5.64 9.89
CA GLU A 113 25.42 -5.33 9.23
C GLU A 113 25.00 -3.84 9.35
N ALA A 114 25.50 -3.14 10.37
CA ALA A 114 25.19 -1.74 10.64
C ALA A 114 26.16 -0.77 9.92
N SER A 115 27.14 -1.26 9.15
CA SER A 115 28.12 -0.44 8.42
C SER A 115 27.48 0.69 7.61
N GLY A 116 26.40 0.40 6.87
CA GLY A 116 25.67 1.43 6.12
C GLY A 116 25.01 2.51 6.98
N LEU A 117 24.43 2.15 8.13
CA LEU A 117 23.86 3.14 9.06
C LEU A 117 24.94 3.90 9.83
N LYS A 118 26.11 3.29 10.06
CA LYS A 118 27.26 3.99 10.63
C LYS A 118 27.84 5.01 9.67
N ALA A 119 27.91 4.68 8.38
CA ALA A 119 28.28 5.64 7.33
C ALA A 119 27.28 6.80 7.26
N LEU A 120 25.99 6.48 7.39
CA LEU A 120 24.90 7.47 7.46
C LEU A 120 25.07 8.40 8.66
N GLU A 121 25.28 7.87 9.87
CA GLU A 121 25.50 8.66 11.09
C GLU A 121 26.63 9.67 10.89
N LYS A 122 27.79 9.23 10.39
CA LYS A 122 28.93 10.13 10.14
C LYS A 122 28.60 11.19 9.10
N GLY A 123 27.92 10.83 8.01
CA GLY A 123 27.46 11.78 6.99
C GLY A 123 26.52 12.85 7.56
N ILE A 124 25.57 12.46 8.42
CA ILE A 124 24.67 13.38 9.12
C ILE A 124 25.46 14.33 10.01
N ARG A 125 26.41 13.83 10.81
CA ARG A 125 27.19 14.69 11.72
C ARG A 125 28.07 15.69 10.96
N PHE A 126 28.68 15.31 9.84
CA PHE A 126 29.41 16.27 8.97
C PHE A 126 28.51 17.40 8.46
N LEU A 127 27.27 17.08 8.05
CA LEU A 127 26.29 18.07 7.58
C LEU A 127 25.81 18.99 8.71
N GLN A 128 25.53 18.43 9.89
CA GLN A 128 25.08 19.17 11.08
C GLN A 128 26.17 20.12 11.60
N ASN A 129 27.43 19.69 11.56
CA ASN A 129 28.59 20.50 11.91
C ASN A 129 28.98 21.52 10.83
N GLN A 130 28.31 21.49 9.67
CA GLN A 130 28.60 22.33 8.50
C GLN A 130 30.02 22.14 7.92
N GLU A 131 30.65 20.99 8.16
CA GLU A 131 31.93 20.61 7.54
C GLU A 131 31.75 20.27 6.05
N THR A 132 30.56 19.82 5.69
CA THR A 132 30.12 19.59 4.29
C THR A 132 28.72 20.17 4.08
N ASN A 133 28.37 20.45 2.82
CA ASN A 133 27.02 20.87 2.45
C ASN A 133 26.21 19.76 1.75
N CYS A 134 26.88 18.68 1.36
CA CYS A 134 26.31 17.52 0.69
C CYS A 134 27.15 16.27 1.03
N MET A 135 26.53 15.11 1.19
CA MET A 135 27.22 13.85 1.44
C MET A 135 26.65 12.74 0.57
N LEU A 136 27.52 11.96 -0.07
CA LEU A 136 27.14 10.66 -0.61
C LEU A 136 27.42 9.58 0.42
N VAL A 137 26.37 8.91 0.89
CA VAL A 137 26.49 7.76 1.79
C VAL A 137 26.20 6.51 1.01
N GLY A 138 27.16 5.60 0.96
CA GLY A 138 27.04 4.31 0.29
C GLY A 138 27.17 3.14 1.26
N ALA A 139 26.69 1.97 0.84
CA ALA A 139 27.05 0.70 1.46
C ALA A 139 27.04 -0.41 0.42
N ILE A 140 27.92 -1.41 0.57
CA ILE A 140 28.03 -2.54 -0.34
C ILE A 140 28.44 -3.81 0.41
N ASP A 141 27.79 -4.92 0.05
CA ASP A 141 28.18 -6.28 0.42
C ASP A 141 27.89 -7.25 -0.74
N LEU A 142 28.86 -8.11 -1.04
CA LEU A 142 28.80 -9.14 -2.08
C LEU A 142 29.23 -10.47 -1.43
N CYS A 143 28.27 -11.33 -1.12
CA CYS A 143 28.45 -12.55 -0.33
C CYS A 143 28.99 -13.75 -1.14
N GLY A 144 29.57 -13.52 -2.31
CA GLY A 144 30.02 -14.58 -3.22
C GLY A 144 31.19 -15.46 -2.73
N ASP A 145 31.93 -15.05 -1.69
CA ASP A 145 33.08 -15.81 -1.18
C ASP A 145 32.66 -16.99 -0.28
N ILE A 146 33.12 -18.20 -0.61
CA ILE A 146 32.75 -19.42 0.11
C ILE A 146 33.17 -19.41 1.59
N ARG A 147 34.27 -18.72 1.95
CA ARG A 147 34.72 -18.61 3.35
C ARG A 147 33.77 -17.73 4.13
N SER A 148 33.31 -16.64 3.51
CA SER A 148 32.26 -15.79 4.08
C SER A 148 31.00 -16.60 4.33
N MET A 149 30.52 -17.32 3.31
CA MET A 149 29.31 -18.14 3.38
C MET A 149 29.38 -19.23 4.47
N ILE A 150 30.49 -19.96 4.55
CA ILE A 150 30.70 -20.99 5.59
C ILE A 150 30.75 -20.37 6.99
N THR A 151 31.41 -19.21 7.12
CA THR A 151 31.52 -18.51 8.40
C THR A 151 30.17 -17.97 8.85
N SER A 152 29.44 -17.28 7.96
CA SER A 152 28.11 -16.75 8.23
C SER A 152 27.15 -17.86 8.64
N ASN A 153 27.11 -18.99 7.92
CA ASN A 153 26.25 -20.12 8.27
C ASN A 153 26.58 -20.76 9.64
N LYS A 154 27.83 -20.64 10.11
CA LYS A 154 28.22 -21.11 11.45
C LYS A 154 27.86 -20.13 12.56
N ILE A 155 27.78 -18.84 12.25
CA ILE A 155 27.42 -17.78 13.21
C ILE A 155 25.89 -17.70 13.31
N THR A 156 25.22 -17.60 12.16
CA THR A 156 23.77 -17.52 12.02
C THR A 156 23.34 -18.53 10.95
N PRO A 157 22.84 -19.71 11.35
CA PRO A 157 22.46 -20.76 10.41
C PRO A 157 21.50 -20.27 9.34
N PHE A 158 21.73 -20.72 8.10
CA PHE A 158 20.84 -20.41 6.99
C PHE A 158 19.56 -21.24 7.08
N SER A 159 18.46 -20.63 6.62
CA SER A 159 17.15 -21.25 6.53
C SER A 159 17.23 -22.51 5.68
N LYS A 160 16.64 -23.60 6.16
CA LYS A 160 16.51 -24.85 5.39
C LYS A 160 15.44 -24.74 4.30
N GLN A 161 14.58 -23.72 4.41
CA GLN A 161 13.48 -23.46 3.50
C GLN A 161 13.85 -22.49 2.37
N ASN A 162 15.11 -22.00 2.34
CA ASN A 162 15.61 -20.99 1.40
C ASN A 162 14.76 -19.71 1.36
N LYS A 163 14.11 -19.38 2.49
CA LYS A 163 13.29 -18.18 2.65
C LYS A 163 13.47 -17.62 4.04
N ILE A 164 13.49 -16.30 4.15
CA ILE A 164 13.51 -15.61 5.43
C ILE A 164 12.06 -15.39 5.87
N HIS A 165 11.72 -15.81 7.09
CA HIS A 165 10.38 -15.69 7.69
C HIS A 165 10.43 -14.80 8.94
N PRO A 166 10.62 -13.47 8.81
CA PRO A 166 10.81 -12.61 9.98
C PRO A 166 9.61 -12.66 10.93
N PHE A 167 9.86 -12.92 12.21
CA PHE A 167 8.87 -13.01 13.30
C PHE A 167 7.78 -14.08 13.13
N ASP A 168 7.87 -14.94 12.12
CA ASP A 168 6.92 -16.03 11.92
C ASP A 168 7.31 -17.24 12.78
N ILE A 169 6.33 -18.04 13.22
CA ILE A 169 6.62 -19.29 13.94
C ILE A 169 7.50 -20.27 13.14
N SER A 170 7.47 -20.18 11.81
CA SER A 170 8.29 -20.96 10.87
C SER A 170 9.72 -20.43 10.66
N ALA A 171 10.09 -19.33 11.32
CA ALA A 171 11.45 -18.78 11.33
C ALA A 171 12.49 -19.84 11.74
N ASP A 172 13.42 -20.13 10.83
CA ASP A 172 14.46 -21.15 10.98
C ASP A 172 15.87 -20.69 10.57
N GLY A 173 16.04 -19.39 10.27
CA GLY A 173 17.32 -18.81 9.87
C GLY A 173 17.19 -17.77 8.75
N THR A 174 18.34 -17.30 8.30
CA THR A 174 18.45 -16.27 7.25
C THR A 174 18.83 -16.85 5.88
N VAL A 175 18.87 -16.02 4.85
CA VAL A 175 19.38 -16.39 3.51
C VAL A 175 20.35 -15.30 3.05
N PRO A 176 21.53 -15.64 2.53
CA PRO A 176 22.48 -14.66 2.00
C PRO A 176 21.87 -13.78 0.92
N GLY A 177 22.16 -12.49 1.00
CA GLY A 177 21.82 -11.51 -0.03
C GLY A 177 23.06 -10.73 -0.45
N GLU A 178 23.00 -10.14 -1.64
CA GLU A 178 24.00 -9.18 -2.11
C GLU A 178 23.31 -7.84 -2.35
N GLY A 179 24.01 -6.74 -2.04
CA GLY A 179 23.38 -5.43 -2.15
C GLY A 179 24.39 -4.30 -2.20
N ALA A 180 24.05 -3.27 -2.97
CA ALA A 180 24.70 -1.98 -2.92
C ALA A 180 23.64 -0.87 -2.93
N ALA A 181 23.74 0.07 -2.00
CA ALA A 181 22.84 1.22 -1.89
C ALA A 181 23.67 2.50 -1.76
N ALA A 182 23.16 3.60 -2.32
CA ALA A 182 23.72 4.93 -2.15
C ALA A 182 22.60 5.94 -1.97
N VAL A 183 22.81 6.92 -1.10
CA VAL A 183 21.91 8.06 -0.89
C VAL A 183 22.72 9.35 -0.91
N VAL A 184 22.08 10.43 -1.37
CA VAL A 184 22.61 11.79 -1.27
C VAL A 184 21.91 12.49 -0.12
N LEU A 185 22.68 13.07 0.79
CA LEU A 185 22.20 13.78 1.97
C LEU A 185 22.57 15.25 1.87
N LYS A 186 21.62 16.11 2.24
CA LYS A 186 21.82 17.55 2.44
C LYS A 186 21.02 17.95 3.68
N ARG A 187 21.35 19.09 4.27
CA ARG A 187 20.45 19.71 5.26
C ARG A 187 19.14 20.09 4.58
N LEU A 188 18.03 20.00 5.31
CA LEU A 188 16.68 20.16 4.73
C LEU A 188 16.47 21.55 4.13
N ASP A 189 16.95 22.60 4.79
CA ASP A 189 16.96 23.97 4.31
C ASP A 189 17.70 24.12 2.97
N ASN A 190 18.91 23.55 2.86
CA ASN A 190 19.67 23.54 1.60
C ASN A 190 18.95 22.76 0.50
N ALA A 191 18.37 21.60 0.82
CA ALA A 191 17.63 20.79 -0.16
C ALA A 191 16.40 21.53 -0.70
N ILE A 192 15.68 22.25 0.18
CA ILE A 192 14.54 23.09 -0.21
C ILE A 192 15.02 24.26 -1.09
N GLN A 193 16.06 24.97 -0.66
CA GLN A 193 16.64 26.10 -1.40
C GLN A 193 17.09 25.69 -2.81
N ASP A 194 17.72 24.53 -2.93
CA ASP A 194 18.22 24.01 -4.21
C ASP A 194 17.11 23.36 -5.06
N GLY A 195 15.86 23.34 -4.56
CA GLY A 195 14.73 22.76 -5.28
C GLY A 195 14.82 21.23 -5.42
N ASP A 196 15.52 20.56 -4.51
CA ASP A 196 15.74 19.12 -4.58
C ASP A 196 14.44 18.33 -4.32
N ARG A 197 14.39 17.12 -4.86
CA ARG A 197 13.39 16.12 -4.45
C ARG A 197 13.84 15.50 -3.13
N ILE A 198 12.97 15.56 -2.14
CA ILE A 198 13.15 14.99 -0.80
C ILE A 198 12.33 13.69 -0.66
N TYR A 199 12.99 12.55 -0.49
CA TYR A 199 12.29 11.27 -0.23
C TYR A 199 11.77 11.18 1.19
N SER A 200 12.61 11.55 2.16
CA SER A 200 12.33 11.52 3.60
C SER A 200 13.27 12.51 4.31
N VAL A 201 12.94 12.84 5.55
CA VAL A 201 13.76 13.64 6.45
C VAL A 201 14.25 12.74 7.58
N ILE A 202 15.57 12.72 7.82
CA ILE A 202 16.15 12.00 8.95
C ILE A 202 16.01 12.88 10.18
N GLN A 203 15.19 12.45 11.14
CA GLN A 203 14.92 13.23 12.36
C GLN A 203 15.94 12.93 13.45
N GLY A 204 16.34 11.66 13.59
CA GLY A 204 17.36 11.27 14.56
C GLY A 204 17.94 9.90 14.29
N ILE A 205 19.10 9.65 14.90
CA ILE A 205 19.84 8.39 14.81
C ILE A 205 20.44 8.04 16.17
N GLY A 206 20.33 6.77 16.55
CA GLY A 206 20.86 6.27 17.83
C GLY A 206 21.56 4.94 17.66
N SER A 207 22.62 4.73 18.43
CA SER A 207 23.33 3.45 18.50
C SER A 207 23.67 3.07 19.92
N ALA A 208 23.70 1.77 20.20
CA ALA A 208 24.19 1.21 21.44
C ALA A 208 24.76 -0.18 21.16
N SER A 209 25.66 -0.62 22.02
CA SER A 209 26.32 -1.91 21.93
C SER A 209 26.24 -2.59 23.28
N GLY A 210 26.07 -3.90 23.28
CA GLY A 210 26.15 -4.69 24.50
C GLY A 210 25.99 -6.17 24.22
N GLY A 211 26.08 -6.95 25.29
CA GLY A 211 26.44 -8.36 25.24
C GLY A 211 27.92 -8.52 25.59
N GLY A 212 28.23 -9.47 26.47
CA GLY A 212 29.61 -9.76 26.86
C GLY A 212 30.42 -10.39 25.72
N ILE A 213 31.73 -10.58 25.91
CA ILE A 213 32.66 -11.20 24.92
C ILE A 213 32.16 -12.56 24.40
N GLN A 214 31.32 -13.25 25.17
CA GLN A 214 30.81 -14.59 24.86
C GLN A 214 29.44 -14.61 24.18
N GLU A 215 28.73 -13.47 24.13
CA GLU A 215 27.38 -13.39 23.58
C GLU A 215 27.42 -13.11 22.07
N ARG A 216 26.70 -13.91 21.29
CA ARG A 216 26.66 -13.85 19.80
C ARG A 216 25.46 -13.07 19.26
N THR A 217 24.70 -12.45 20.14
CA THR A 217 23.48 -11.70 19.83
C THR A 217 23.48 -10.41 20.65
N PRO A 218 22.99 -9.28 20.11
CA PRO A 218 22.84 -8.06 20.90
C PRO A 218 21.93 -8.28 22.11
N SER A 219 22.18 -7.56 23.20
CA SER A 219 21.31 -7.61 24.36
C SER A 219 20.02 -6.79 24.15
N LYS A 220 18.92 -7.20 24.78
CA LYS A 220 17.64 -6.48 24.75
C LYS A 220 17.80 -5.04 25.25
N GLU A 221 18.63 -4.83 26.27
CA GLU A 221 18.95 -3.53 26.85
C GLU A 221 19.64 -2.61 25.84
N SER A 222 20.53 -3.17 25.02
CA SER A 222 21.25 -2.43 23.97
C SER A 222 20.30 -2.02 22.85
N TYR A 223 19.36 -2.89 22.47
CA TYR A 223 18.30 -2.56 21.53
C TYR A 223 17.40 -1.43 22.07
N ILE A 224 16.97 -1.51 23.34
CA ILE A 224 16.15 -0.45 23.97
C ILE A 224 16.94 0.86 24.12
N LEU A 225 18.24 0.80 24.47
CA LEU A 225 19.07 1.99 24.63
C LEU A 225 19.32 2.71 23.30
N SER A 226 19.54 1.95 22.22
CA SER A 226 19.67 2.53 20.86
C SER A 226 18.37 3.21 20.41
N LEU A 227 17.21 2.60 20.67
CA LEU A 227 15.91 3.27 20.50
C LEU A 227 15.83 4.56 21.31
N LYS A 228 16.07 4.52 22.63
CA LYS A 228 16.03 5.70 23.51
C LYS A 228 16.88 6.85 22.97
N ARG A 229 18.13 6.55 22.60
CA ARG A 229 19.07 7.55 22.04
C ARG A 229 18.55 8.11 20.72
N CYS A 230 17.99 7.27 19.84
CA CYS A 230 17.45 7.70 18.56
C CYS A 230 16.25 8.64 18.72
N PHE A 231 15.29 8.31 19.59
CA PHE A 231 14.13 9.16 19.86
C PHE A 231 14.49 10.44 20.63
N GLN A 232 15.52 10.41 21.47
CA GLN A 232 16.08 11.60 22.11
C GLN A 232 16.75 12.52 21.09
N ASP A 233 17.60 11.99 20.21
CA ASP A 233 18.23 12.75 19.11
C ASP A 233 17.18 13.34 18.17
N ALA A 234 16.08 12.61 17.91
CA ALA A 234 14.96 13.07 17.10
C ALA A 234 14.02 14.07 17.80
N ASN A 235 14.02 14.13 19.13
CA ASN A 235 13.05 14.86 19.94
C ASN A 235 11.57 14.56 19.55
N ILE A 236 11.24 13.28 19.36
CA ILE A 236 9.92 12.82 18.90
C ILE A 236 9.36 11.74 19.83
N SER A 237 8.04 11.75 20.04
CA SER A 237 7.35 10.69 20.79
C SER A 237 7.32 9.37 20.01
N PRO A 238 7.67 8.22 20.62
CA PRO A 238 7.53 6.91 19.99
C PRO A 238 6.10 6.58 19.54
N ALA A 239 5.09 7.12 20.21
CA ALA A 239 3.67 6.94 19.83
C ALA A 239 3.32 7.54 18.46
N SER A 240 4.18 8.39 17.89
CA SER A 240 4.00 8.95 16.54
C SER A 240 4.53 8.05 15.42
N ILE A 241 5.26 6.98 15.74
CA ILE A 241 5.73 6.01 14.75
C ILE A 241 4.58 5.09 14.36
N SER A 242 4.40 4.93 13.05
CA SER A 242 3.36 4.05 12.48
C SER A 242 3.92 2.93 11.61
N TYR A 243 5.23 2.89 11.38
CA TYR A 243 5.92 1.82 10.70
C TYR A 243 7.32 1.58 11.29
N VAL A 244 7.68 0.32 11.54
CA VAL A 244 9.06 -0.07 11.87
C VAL A 244 9.57 -1.03 10.80
N GLU A 245 10.62 -0.62 10.13
CA GLU A 245 11.46 -1.48 9.32
C GLU A 245 12.49 -2.14 10.25
N THR A 246 12.21 -3.37 10.64
CA THR A 246 12.97 -4.08 11.66
C THR A 246 14.29 -4.64 11.09
N HIS A 247 15.14 -5.16 11.97
CA HIS A 247 16.23 -6.02 11.53
C HIS A 247 15.64 -7.30 10.91
N GLY A 248 14.68 -7.96 11.58
CA GLY A 248 13.85 -9.03 11.04
C GLY A 248 14.66 -10.07 10.28
N SER A 249 15.53 -10.75 11.01
CA SER A 249 16.56 -11.65 10.48
C SER A 249 16.01 -12.98 9.98
N GLY A 250 14.86 -13.41 10.49
CA GLY A 250 14.35 -14.78 10.36
C GLY A 250 15.06 -15.79 11.26
N ASP A 251 16.08 -15.37 12.02
CA ASP A 251 16.64 -16.14 13.12
C ASP A 251 15.73 -16.01 14.34
N ARG A 252 15.32 -17.16 14.90
CA ARG A 252 14.33 -17.20 15.97
C ARG A 252 14.77 -16.47 17.24
N LEU A 253 16.05 -16.53 17.60
CA LEU A 253 16.57 -15.87 18.81
C LEU A 253 16.62 -14.35 18.62
N GLN A 254 17.13 -13.90 17.48
CA GLN A 254 17.19 -12.47 17.16
C GLN A 254 15.81 -11.86 17.00
N ASP A 255 14.89 -12.53 16.30
CA ASP A 255 13.53 -12.03 16.09
C ASP A 255 12.73 -12.01 17.41
N THR A 256 12.96 -12.96 18.31
CA THR A 256 12.36 -12.96 19.66
C THR A 256 12.87 -11.77 20.48
N LEU A 257 14.19 -11.55 20.48
CA LEU A 257 14.78 -10.42 21.20
C LEU A 257 14.32 -9.07 20.66
N GLU A 258 14.28 -8.93 19.34
CA GLU A 258 13.83 -7.71 18.67
C GLU A 258 12.35 -7.42 18.98
N SER A 259 11.48 -8.41 18.89
CA SER A 259 10.05 -8.20 19.17
C SER A 259 9.79 -7.91 20.65
N GLU A 260 10.51 -8.55 21.58
CA GLU A 260 10.42 -8.22 23.01
C GLU A 260 10.89 -6.79 23.30
N ALA A 261 12.02 -6.37 22.72
CA ALA A 261 12.55 -5.02 22.89
C ALA A 261 11.58 -3.95 22.34
N LEU A 262 11.00 -4.21 21.16
CA LEU A 262 10.00 -3.34 20.55
C LEU A 262 8.73 -3.28 21.39
N CYS A 263 8.20 -4.42 21.83
CA CYS A 263 7.03 -4.48 22.70
C CYS A 263 7.26 -3.70 23.99
N ASP A 264 8.38 -3.90 24.69
CA ASP A 264 8.67 -3.20 25.93
C ASP A 264 8.80 -1.69 25.74
N TYR A 265 9.54 -1.25 24.71
CA TYR A 265 9.77 0.17 24.49
C TYR A 265 8.51 0.93 24.07
N PHE A 266 7.70 0.35 23.19
CA PHE A 266 6.48 1.01 22.69
C PHE A 266 5.28 0.85 23.65
N SER A 267 5.21 -0.21 24.47
CA SER A 267 4.09 -0.41 25.43
C SER A 267 4.08 0.60 26.58
N ILE A 268 5.22 1.17 26.93
CA ILE A 268 5.34 2.14 28.02
C ILE A 268 4.80 3.52 27.60
N THR A 269 4.52 3.75 26.31
CA THR A 269 4.02 5.05 25.84
C THR A 269 2.50 5.20 26.09
N PRO A 270 2.06 6.12 26.98
CA PRO A 270 0.66 6.17 27.45
C PRO A 270 -0.38 6.57 26.40
N ASP A 271 0.04 7.07 25.24
CA ASP A 271 -0.80 7.80 24.28
C ASP A 271 -0.85 7.12 22.90
N THR A 272 -1.10 5.81 22.87
CA THR A 272 -1.30 5.13 21.58
C THR A 272 -2.66 5.42 20.96
N ASN A 273 -3.69 5.88 21.71
CA ASN A 273 -5.06 6.14 21.22
C ASN A 273 -5.61 5.03 20.29
N GLY A 274 -5.26 3.77 20.54
CA GLY A 274 -5.63 2.64 19.68
C GLY A 274 -4.90 2.57 18.32
N ARG A 275 -3.94 3.46 18.06
CA ARG A 275 -3.07 3.43 16.88
C ARG A 275 -2.14 2.24 16.97
N ARG A 276 -2.08 1.49 15.89
CA ARG A 276 -1.14 0.38 15.71
C ARG A 276 -0.02 0.78 14.75
N CYS A 277 1.15 0.20 14.97
CA CYS A 277 2.33 0.37 14.15
C CYS A 277 2.54 -0.87 13.27
N ALA A 278 2.76 -0.66 11.98
CA ALA A 278 3.09 -1.74 11.07
C ALA A 278 4.54 -2.22 11.28
N LEU A 279 4.79 -3.51 11.16
CA LEU A 279 6.13 -4.10 11.11
C LEU A 279 6.45 -4.58 9.69
N GLY A 280 7.71 -4.45 9.28
CA GLY A 280 8.22 -4.99 8.03
C GLY A 280 9.72 -5.25 8.07
N SER A 281 10.21 -6.06 7.12
CA SER A 281 11.64 -6.35 6.93
C SER A 281 11.92 -6.62 5.45
N VAL A 282 12.87 -5.89 4.89
CA VAL A 282 13.34 -6.00 3.51
C VAL A 282 14.09 -7.31 3.26
N LYS A 283 14.62 -7.95 4.31
CA LYS A 283 15.39 -9.19 4.19
C LYS A 283 14.54 -10.32 3.58
N SER A 284 13.24 -10.34 3.88
CA SER A 284 12.28 -11.27 3.25
C SER A 284 12.18 -11.13 1.72
N ASN A 285 12.64 -10.01 1.14
CA ASN A 285 12.64 -9.74 -0.30
C ASN A 285 13.99 -9.96 -0.96
N VAL A 286 15.08 -9.51 -0.32
CA VAL A 286 16.42 -9.42 -0.95
C VAL A 286 17.50 -10.25 -0.24
N GLY A 287 17.14 -11.00 0.79
CA GLY A 287 18.09 -11.71 1.63
C GLY A 287 18.83 -10.78 2.60
N HIS A 288 19.79 -11.36 3.32
CA HIS A 288 20.68 -10.66 4.25
C HIS A 288 21.87 -10.05 3.51
N THR A 289 21.74 -8.79 3.13
CA THR A 289 22.75 -8.06 2.33
C THR A 289 23.92 -7.51 3.15
N GLY A 290 24.34 -8.24 4.20
CA GLY A 290 25.47 -7.91 5.08
C GLY A 290 25.62 -6.43 5.42
N ALA A 291 26.78 -5.85 5.13
CA ALA A 291 27.13 -4.44 5.40
C ALA A 291 26.16 -3.41 4.80
N ALA A 292 25.44 -3.78 3.73
CA ALA A 292 24.45 -2.93 3.09
C ALA A 292 23.06 -3.00 3.71
N ALA A 293 22.78 -3.99 4.58
CA ALA A 293 21.43 -4.29 5.08
C ALA A 293 20.73 -3.08 5.69
N GLY A 294 21.38 -2.38 6.63
CA GLY A 294 20.79 -1.20 7.26
C GLY A 294 20.48 -0.05 6.28
N LEU A 295 21.34 0.18 5.28
CA LEU A 295 21.11 1.23 4.28
C LEU A 295 20.02 0.84 3.27
N VAL A 296 19.91 -0.45 2.92
CA VAL A 296 18.81 -0.97 2.09
C VAL A 296 17.46 -0.81 2.82
N SER A 297 17.41 -1.11 4.12
CA SER A 297 16.23 -0.84 4.96
C SER A 297 15.85 0.65 4.98
N LEU A 298 16.85 1.54 5.06
CA LEU A 298 16.64 2.99 4.98
C LEU A 298 16.07 3.42 3.62
N VAL A 299 16.58 2.88 2.52
CA VAL A 299 16.09 3.16 1.16
C VAL A 299 14.64 2.69 1.01
N LYS A 300 14.32 1.45 1.39
CA LYS A 300 12.94 0.93 1.36
C LYS A 300 12.00 1.84 2.15
N THR A 301 12.38 2.20 3.37
CA THR A 301 11.54 3.01 4.26
C THR A 301 11.33 4.44 3.73
N SER A 302 12.38 5.03 3.14
CA SER A 302 12.28 6.33 2.47
C SER A 302 11.35 6.29 1.26
N LEU A 303 11.36 5.21 0.48
CA LEU A 303 10.41 4.99 -0.61
C LEU A 303 8.97 4.78 -0.09
N CYS A 304 8.80 4.08 1.04
CA CYS A 304 7.48 3.92 1.68
C CYS A 304 6.89 5.28 2.10
N LEU A 305 7.71 6.16 2.70
CA LEU A 305 7.30 7.52 3.07
C LEU A 305 6.99 8.38 1.84
N TYR A 306 7.87 8.36 0.83
CA TYR A 306 7.70 9.15 -0.39
C TYR A 306 6.44 8.74 -1.17
N GLN A 307 6.17 7.43 -1.28
CA GLN A 307 4.99 6.91 -1.96
C GLN A 307 3.76 6.86 -1.06
N GLU A 308 3.91 7.00 0.26
CA GLU A 308 2.85 6.82 1.24
C GLU A 308 2.20 5.43 1.10
N ILE A 309 3.03 4.39 0.95
CA ILE A 309 2.59 3.00 0.82
C ILE A 309 3.40 2.15 1.79
N ILE A 310 2.72 1.31 2.57
CA ILE A 310 3.32 0.29 3.42
C ILE A 310 3.26 -1.05 2.67
N PRO A 311 4.40 -1.67 2.33
CA PRO A 311 4.44 -2.99 1.70
C PRO A 311 4.10 -4.11 2.71
N PRO A 312 3.77 -5.32 2.22
CA PRO A 312 3.60 -6.47 3.10
C PRO A 312 4.95 -6.92 3.69
N LEU A 313 4.87 -7.67 4.80
CA LEU A 313 5.97 -8.52 5.23
C LEU A 313 5.84 -9.88 4.54
N ASN A 314 6.77 -10.21 3.65
CA ASN A 314 6.72 -11.49 2.94
C ASN A 314 7.04 -12.65 3.89
N ASN A 315 6.45 -13.82 3.58
CA ASN A 315 6.65 -15.07 4.31
C ASN A 315 6.22 -14.99 5.80
N PHE A 316 5.17 -14.22 6.10
CA PHE A 316 4.58 -14.13 7.43
C PHE A 316 3.12 -14.58 7.40
N THR A 317 2.75 -15.46 8.33
CA THR A 317 1.40 -15.98 8.55
C THR A 317 1.03 -15.90 10.02
N GLU A 318 1.89 -16.41 10.91
CA GLU A 318 1.62 -16.51 12.35
C GLU A 318 2.79 -15.96 13.18
N PRO A 319 2.52 -15.16 14.23
CA PRO A 319 3.57 -14.51 15.00
C PRO A 319 4.24 -15.49 15.96
N ILE A 320 5.51 -15.26 16.27
CA ILE A 320 6.18 -15.83 17.45
C ILE A 320 5.52 -15.36 18.77
N ASP A 321 5.73 -16.12 19.86
CA ASP A 321 5.08 -15.92 21.16
C ASP A 321 5.26 -14.52 21.74
N SER A 322 6.47 -13.95 21.62
CA SER A 322 6.79 -12.60 22.12
C SER A 322 6.06 -11.48 21.38
N LEU A 323 5.58 -11.74 20.16
CA LEU A 323 4.80 -10.79 19.37
C LEU A 323 3.29 -11.07 19.46
N SER A 324 2.85 -12.32 19.68
CA SER A 324 1.44 -12.74 19.56
C SER A 324 0.43 -11.96 20.43
N LYS A 325 0.87 -11.46 21.60
CA LYS A 325 -0.01 -10.80 22.59
C LYS A 325 -0.07 -9.28 22.47
N THR A 326 0.76 -8.66 21.64
CA THR A 326 0.80 -7.20 21.55
C THR A 326 -0.40 -6.65 20.78
N LYS A 327 -0.96 -5.54 21.28
CA LYS A 327 -1.98 -4.76 20.57
C LYS A 327 -1.40 -3.58 19.81
N ILE A 328 -0.09 -3.34 19.93
CA ILE A 328 0.60 -2.16 19.40
C ILE A 328 0.99 -2.40 17.95
N PHE A 329 1.48 -3.59 17.63
CA PHE A 329 1.98 -3.88 16.29
C PHE A 329 0.96 -4.62 15.43
N HIS A 330 1.09 -4.50 14.12
CA HIS A 330 0.43 -5.35 13.15
C HIS A 330 1.38 -5.65 11.98
N VAL A 331 1.10 -6.71 11.22
CA VAL A 331 1.89 -7.11 10.06
C VAL A 331 0.98 -7.09 8.83
N PRO A 332 1.21 -6.16 7.87
CA PRO A 332 0.43 -6.12 6.62
C PRO A 332 0.63 -7.37 5.76
N ALA A 333 -0.45 -8.01 5.32
CA ALA A 333 -0.40 -9.11 4.35
C ALA A 333 -0.42 -8.66 2.88
N CYS A 334 -0.83 -7.41 2.62
CA CYS A 334 -0.82 -6.82 1.28
C CYS A 334 -0.38 -5.35 1.34
N PRO A 335 0.07 -4.76 0.22
CA PRO A 335 0.39 -3.35 0.17
C PRO A 335 -0.83 -2.50 0.53
N GLN A 336 -0.64 -1.44 1.31
CA GLN A 336 -1.70 -0.53 1.70
C GLN A 336 -1.24 0.93 1.63
N PHE A 337 -2.16 1.84 1.29
CA PHE A 337 -1.88 3.26 1.40
C PHE A 337 -1.68 3.64 2.87
N TRP A 338 -0.64 4.43 3.14
CA TRP A 338 -0.27 4.84 4.49
C TRP A 338 -1.18 5.98 4.95
N LEU A 339 -2.38 5.63 5.39
CA LEU A 339 -3.35 6.59 5.90
C LEU A 339 -2.87 7.19 7.23
N ARG A 340 -3.12 8.49 7.41
CA ARG A 340 -2.95 9.23 8.66
C ARG A 340 -4.06 10.27 8.80
N ASP A 341 -4.22 10.79 10.01
CA ASP A 341 -4.88 12.07 10.21
C ASP A 341 -3.79 13.14 10.32
N ARG A 342 -3.87 14.19 9.49
CA ARG A 342 -2.85 15.23 9.45
C ARG A 342 -2.74 16.01 10.77
N GLN A 343 -3.84 16.09 11.53
CA GLN A 343 -3.81 16.67 12.88
C GLN A 343 -2.89 15.90 13.84
N ASP A 344 -2.60 14.62 13.56
CA ASP A 344 -1.72 13.78 14.39
C ASP A 344 -0.24 13.94 14.03
N GLY A 345 0.07 14.77 13.02
CA GLY A 345 1.42 15.04 12.54
C GLY A 345 1.84 14.23 11.32
N SER A 346 3.13 14.30 10.99
CA SER A 346 3.74 13.66 9.82
C SER A 346 3.75 12.13 9.92
N ARG A 347 3.79 11.46 8.76
CA ARG A 347 4.09 10.02 8.71
C ARG A 347 5.53 9.79 9.18
N ARG A 348 5.72 8.88 10.12
CA ARG A 348 7.04 8.55 10.67
C ARG A 348 7.28 7.06 10.72
N ALA A 349 8.52 6.69 10.44
CA ALA A 349 9.03 5.33 10.55
C ALA A 349 10.29 5.26 11.38
N CYS A 350 10.56 4.09 11.94
CA CYS A 350 11.84 3.74 12.53
C CYS A 350 12.49 2.62 11.70
N VAL A 351 13.79 2.73 11.43
CA VAL A 351 14.60 1.68 10.80
C VAL A 351 15.52 1.11 11.85
N ALA A 352 15.59 -0.22 11.96
CA ALA A 352 16.46 -0.92 12.89
C ALA A 352 17.55 -1.74 12.17
N SER A 353 18.72 -1.83 12.79
CA SER A 353 19.76 -2.78 12.42
C SER A 353 20.43 -3.34 13.66
N MET A 354 20.68 -4.64 13.63
CA MET A 354 21.43 -5.40 14.62
C MET A 354 22.63 -6.04 13.94
N THR A 355 23.71 -6.21 14.69
CA THR A 355 24.90 -6.92 14.23
C THR A 355 25.15 -8.16 15.07
N SER A 356 25.87 -9.12 14.52
CA SER A 356 26.24 -10.35 15.24
C SER A 356 27.18 -10.11 16.44
N ASP A 357 27.89 -8.97 16.47
CA ASP A 357 28.79 -8.57 17.56
C ASP A 357 28.14 -7.66 18.62
N GLY A 358 26.80 -7.52 18.59
CA GLY A 358 26.04 -6.91 19.67
C GLY A 358 25.73 -5.42 19.51
N ASN A 359 26.00 -4.82 18.35
CA ASN A 359 25.62 -3.45 18.05
C ASN A 359 24.17 -3.37 17.57
N CYS A 360 23.45 -2.36 18.07
CA CYS A 360 22.12 -1.98 17.63
C CYS A 360 22.13 -0.53 17.16
N MET A 361 21.45 -0.25 16.04
CA MET A 361 21.26 1.09 15.51
C MET A 361 19.81 1.31 15.09
N HIS A 362 19.31 2.53 15.32
CA HIS A 362 17.98 2.96 14.89
C HIS A 362 18.04 4.31 14.20
N VAL A 363 17.16 4.52 13.21
CA VAL A 363 16.98 5.80 12.51
C VAL A 363 15.50 6.15 12.46
N VAL A 364 15.13 7.35 12.92
CA VAL A 364 13.78 7.88 12.74
C VAL A 364 13.71 8.69 11.44
N LEU A 365 12.78 8.31 10.58
CA LEU A 365 12.49 8.98 9.31
C LEU A 365 11.10 9.61 9.35
N GLU A 366 10.99 10.80 8.76
CA GLU A 366 9.73 11.52 8.59
C GLU A 366 9.44 11.79 7.10
N GLY A 367 8.18 11.69 6.70
CA GLY A 367 7.74 12.01 5.34
C GLY A 367 7.67 13.52 5.10
N PHE A 368 8.10 13.97 3.92
CA PHE A 368 8.05 15.39 3.54
C PHE A 368 6.71 15.76 2.89
N GLU A 369 6.04 16.81 3.40
CA GLU A 369 4.76 17.27 2.87
C GLU A 369 4.93 18.20 1.65
N TYR A 370 4.68 17.66 0.47
CA TYR A 370 4.70 18.42 -0.80
C TYR A 370 3.44 19.24 -1.09
N SER A 371 2.34 19.01 -0.36
CA SER A 371 1.05 19.68 -0.59
C SER A 371 0.90 20.99 0.17
N SER A 372 1.74 21.24 1.17
CA SER A 372 1.61 22.35 2.13
C SER A 372 2.69 23.43 1.98
N THR A 373 3.49 23.39 0.92
CA THR A 373 4.71 24.20 0.82
C THR A 373 4.75 25.10 -0.41
N ASP A 374 4.67 26.43 -0.21
CA ASP A 374 5.20 27.46 -1.13
C ASP A 374 6.75 27.45 -1.18
N ARG A 375 7.38 26.46 -0.52
CA ARG A 375 8.82 26.42 -0.24
C ARG A 375 9.64 25.79 -1.36
N LEU A 376 9.02 25.03 -2.26
CA LEU A 376 9.72 24.40 -3.39
C LEU A 376 9.36 25.10 -4.70
N SER A 377 10.26 25.00 -5.68
CA SER A 377 9.99 25.53 -7.02
C SER A 377 8.81 24.82 -7.69
N ALA A 378 8.08 25.56 -8.53
CA ALA A 378 6.96 25.01 -9.30
C ALA A 378 7.38 23.81 -10.19
N GLU A 379 8.62 23.81 -10.67
CA GLU A 379 9.19 22.72 -11.45
C GLU A 379 9.34 21.44 -10.60
N THR A 380 9.86 21.56 -9.38
CA THR A 380 10.01 20.43 -8.47
C THR A 380 8.66 19.84 -8.08
N HIS A 381 7.66 20.68 -7.76
CA HIS A 381 6.30 20.21 -7.52
C HIS A 381 5.72 19.43 -8.70
N LYS A 382 5.91 19.93 -9.93
CA LYS A 382 5.43 19.27 -11.15
C LYS A 382 6.11 17.92 -11.36
N ARG A 383 7.42 17.83 -11.16
CA ARG A 383 8.21 16.59 -11.26
C ARG A 383 7.73 15.55 -10.24
N VAL A 384 7.70 15.91 -8.97
CA VAL A 384 7.30 15.02 -7.87
C VAL A 384 5.85 14.55 -8.02
N SER A 385 4.95 15.45 -8.40
CA SER A 385 3.54 15.10 -8.65
C SER A 385 3.39 14.09 -9.79
N LYS A 386 4.23 14.17 -10.82
CA LYS A 386 4.21 13.22 -11.95
C LYS A 386 4.76 11.85 -11.53
N GLU A 387 5.85 11.83 -10.77
CA GLU A 387 6.46 10.59 -10.29
C GLU A 387 5.55 9.82 -9.33
N ARG A 388 4.99 10.51 -8.33
CA ARG A 388 4.16 9.91 -7.28
C ARG A 388 2.78 9.48 -7.78
N LYS A 389 2.33 9.93 -8.95
CA LYS A 389 1.04 9.52 -9.53
C LYS A 389 0.97 8.03 -9.86
N ARG A 390 2.11 7.42 -10.19
CA ARG A 390 2.20 6.00 -10.51
C ARG A 390 2.74 5.25 -9.28
N PRO A 391 2.19 4.08 -8.93
CA PRO A 391 2.81 3.20 -7.94
C PRO A 391 4.23 2.81 -8.36
N LEU A 392 5.08 2.45 -7.39
CA LEU A 392 6.35 1.80 -7.68
C LEU A 392 6.10 0.38 -8.21
N GLY A 393 6.87 -0.01 -9.23
CA GLY A 393 6.74 -1.30 -9.90
C GLY A 393 5.80 -1.28 -11.12
N ASN A 394 5.61 -2.45 -11.70
CA ASN A 394 4.73 -2.63 -12.86
C ASN A 394 3.28 -2.81 -12.43
N ILE A 395 2.37 -2.17 -13.17
CA ILE A 395 0.94 -2.37 -13.04
C ILE A 395 0.62 -3.74 -13.64
N PRO A 396 -0.08 -4.64 -12.92
CA PRO A 396 -0.28 -6.01 -13.37
C PRO A 396 -1.38 -6.13 -14.44
N TYR A 397 -1.72 -5.05 -15.15
CA TYR A 397 -2.80 -4.99 -16.13
C TYR A 397 -2.36 -4.18 -17.35
N GLY A 398 -2.65 -4.70 -18.54
CA GLY A 398 -2.60 -3.95 -19.80
C GLY A 398 -3.99 -3.65 -20.31
N LEU A 399 -4.18 -2.44 -20.86
CA LEU A 399 -5.37 -2.05 -21.62
C LEU A 399 -4.94 -1.73 -23.05
N PHE A 400 -5.51 -2.46 -24.01
CA PHE A 400 -5.30 -2.27 -25.43
C PHE A 400 -6.61 -1.79 -26.03
N ALA A 401 -6.64 -0.53 -26.46
CA ALA A 401 -7.77 0.03 -27.19
C ALA A 401 -7.43 0.06 -28.68
N ILE A 402 -8.40 -0.36 -29.49
CA ILE A 402 -8.31 -0.46 -30.95
C ILE A 402 -9.59 0.15 -31.50
N GLU A 403 -9.46 1.03 -32.49
CA GLU A 403 -10.57 1.77 -33.08
C GLU A 403 -10.50 1.73 -34.62
N GLY A 404 -11.62 1.94 -35.29
CA GLY A 404 -11.69 1.94 -36.75
C GLY A 404 -13.02 2.48 -37.27
N ASP A 405 -13.03 2.95 -38.51
CA ASP A 405 -14.26 3.44 -39.18
C ASP A 405 -15.13 2.31 -39.70
N THR A 406 -14.51 1.14 -39.90
CA THR A 406 -15.17 -0.08 -40.37
C THR A 406 -14.73 -1.27 -39.54
N LYS A 407 -15.56 -2.33 -39.49
CA LYS A 407 -15.17 -3.60 -38.87
C LYS A 407 -13.91 -4.19 -39.48
N LYS A 408 -13.74 -4.08 -40.80
CA LYS A 408 -12.53 -4.52 -41.50
C LYS A 408 -11.29 -3.81 -40.94
N SER A 409 -11.36 -2.49 -40.77
CA SER A 409 -10.23 -1.73 -40.19
C SER A 409 -9.94 -2.10 -38.73
N LEU A 410 -10.95 -2.50 -37.94
CA LEU A 410 -10.72 -3.04 -36.59
C LEU A 410 -9.97 -4.37 -36.64
N ILE A 411 -10.36 -5.29 -37.52
CA ILE A 411 -9.69 -6.59 -37.69
C ILE A 411 -8.23 -6.38 -38.11
N GLU A 412 -7.98 -5.52 -39.10
CA GLU A 412 -6.63 -5.19 -39.55
C GLU A 412 -5.75 -4.63 -38.42
N ARG A 413 -6.31 -3.80 -37.53
CA ARG A 413 -5.57 -3.29 -36.38
C ARG A 413 -5.40 -4.32 -35.26
N LEU A 414 -6.34 -5.24 -35.08
CA LEU A 414 -6.16 -6.39 -34.20
C LEU A 414 -5.06 -7.32 -34.72
N ASP A 415 -4.93 -7.47 -36.04
CA ASP A 415 -3.78 -8.13 -36.68
C ASP A 415 -2.46 -7.41 -36.39
N LEU A 416 -2.44 -6.08 -36.46
CA LEU A 416 -1.25 -5.30 -36.09
C LEU A 416 -0.85 -5.52 -34.62
N LEU A 417 -1.82 -5.52 -33.70
CA LEU A 417 -1.54 -5.82 -32.29
C LEU A 417 -0.98 -7.24 -32.14
N LEU A 418 -1.55 -8.23 -32.82
CA LEU A 418 -1.04 -9.62 -32.79
C LEU A 418 0.40 -9.69 -33.31
N LEU A 419 0.72 -8.97 -34.38
CA LEU A 419 2.08 -8.90 -34.92
C LEU A 419 3.05 -8.27 -33.91
N GLN A 420 2.66 -7.23 -33.20
CA GLN A 420 3.50 -6.61 -32.15
C GLN A 420 3.73 -7.56 -30.97
N VAL A 421 2.69 -8.28 -30.54
CA VAL A 421 2.80 -9.33 -29.51
C VAL A 421 3.79 -10.41 -29.93
N LYS A 422 3.71 -10.87 -31.18
CA LYS A 422 4.61 -11.93 -31.72
C LYS A 422 6.05 -11.46 -31.94
N ARG A 423 6.27 -10.16 -32.19
CA ARG A 423 7.60 -9.57 -32.40
C ARG A 423 8.29 -9.15 -31.09
N LYS A 424 7.67 -9.39 -29.93
CA LYS A 424 8.23 -8.95 -28.64
C LYS A 424 9.60 -9.60 -28.36
N PRO A 425 10.59 -8.85 -27.86
CA PRO A 425 11.83 -9.43 -27.37
C PRO A 425 11.57 -10.41 -26.22
N PRO A 426 12.34 -11.51 -26.08
CA PRO A 426 12.20 -12.46 -24.97
C PRO A 426 12.27 -11.79 -23.58
N ALA A 427 13.04 -10.71 -23.45
CA ALA A 427 13.18 -9.95 -22.20
C ALA A 427 11.89 -9.24 -21.71
N LEU A 428 10.85 -9.14 -22.56
CA LEU A 428 9.55 -8.54 -22.25
C LEU A 428 8.43 -9.59 -22.21
N SER A 429 8.76 -10.88 -22.05
CA SER A 429 7.80 -11.99 -22.20
C SER A 429 6.54 -11.83 -21.36
N ASP A 430 6.67 -11.27 -20.15
CA ASP A 430 5.61 -11.18 -19.14
C ASP A 430 5.29 -9.74 -18.68
N ASP A 431 5.90 -8.70 -19.27
CA ASP A 431 5.61 -7.30 -18.92
C ASP A 431 4.45 -6.73 -19.74
N ILE A 432 3.23 -6.98 -19.26
CA ILE A 432 2.00 -6.53 -19.91
C ILE A 432 1.85 -5.00 -19.92
N GLU A 433 2.37 -4.29 -18.90
CA GLU A 433 2.26 -2.83 -18.83
C GLU A 433 3.11 -2.17 -19.90
N THR A 434 4.37 -2.58 -20.02
CA THR A 434 5.29 -2.03 -21.04
C THR A 434 4.73 -2.24 -22.44
N LEU A 435 4.17 -3.43 -22.71
CA LEU A 435 3.54 -3.74 -23.98
C LEU A 435 2.32 -2.84 -24.26
N ALA A 436 1.40 -2.69 -23.30
CA ALA A 436 0.23 -1.82 -23.45
C ALA A 436 0.63 -0.35 -23.68
N ARG A 437 1.69 0.12 -22.99
CA ARG A 437 2.20 1.48 -23.16
C ARG A 437 2.87 1.69 -24.52
N SER A 438 3.59 0.68 -25.03
CA SER A 438 4.16 0.71 -26.38
C SER A 438 3.04 0.81 -27.42
N TRP A 439 2.03 -0.07 -27.31
CA TRP A 439 0.86 -0.04 -28.18
C TRP A 439 0.22 1.35 -28.19
N TYR A 440 -0.13 1.89 -27.02
CA TYR A 440 -0.76 3.21 -26.93
C TYR A 440 0.10 4.35 -27.50
N ARG A 441 1.44 4.27 -27.41
CA ARG A 441 2.37 5.27 -27.95
C ARG A 441 2.44 5.27 -29.47
N GLU A 442 2.47 4.08 -30.06
CA GLU A 442 2.55 3.88 -31.51
C GLU A 442 1.18 4.02 -32.18
N ASN A 443 0.11 3.69 -31.44
CA ASN A 443 -1.27 3.59 -31.93
C ASN A 443 -2.21 4.47 -31.11
N ARG A 444 -1.96 5.78 -31.11
CA ARG A 444 -2.82 6.77 -30.44
C ARG A 444 -4.28 6.62 -30.90
N LEU A 445 -5.21 6.87 -29.98
CA LEU A 445 -6.63 6.84 -30.25
C LEU A 445 -7.12 8.18 -30.82
N ASN A 446 -8.08 8.10 -31.72
CA ASN A 446 -8.86 9.15 -32.34
C ASN A 446 -10.35 8.90 -32.01
N PRO A 447 -10.94 9.72 -31.11
CA PRO A 447 -12.31 9.53 -30.64
C PRO A 447 -13.37 9.66 -31.74
N ASP A 448 -13.04 10.20 -32.91
CA ASP A 448 -13.97 10.36 -34.03
C ASP A 448 -14.21 9.04 -34.78
N LYS A 449 -13.44 7.99 -34.49
CA LYS A 449 -13.61 6.66 -35.11
C LYS A 449 -14.93 6.02 -34.66
N LYS A 450 -15.61 5.42 -35.63
CA LYS A 450 -16.96 4.87 -35.42
C LYS A 450 -17.00 3.67 -34.48
N TYR A 451 -16.06 2.73 -34.61
CA TYR A 451 -16.04 1.48 -33.86
C TYR A 451 -14.82 1.38 -32.96
N ALA A 452 -14.96 0.71 -31.82
CA ALA A 452 -13.85 0.44 -30.91
C ALA A 452 -13.98 -0.93 -30.24
N VAL A 453 -12.83 -1.55 -30.01
CA VAL A 453 -12.62 -2.75 -29.21
C VAL A 453 -11.60 -2.40 -28.13
N SER A 454 -11.86 -2.84 -26.90
CA SER A 454 -10.85 -2.79 -25.84
C SER A 454 -10.58 -4.17 -25.26
N ILE A 455 -9.31 -4.52 -25.11
CA ILE A 455 -8.85 -5.75 -24.48
C ILE A 455 -8.12 -5.38 -23.19
N SER A 456 -8.54 -5.95 -22.06
CA SER A 456 -7.84 -5.83 -20.78
C SER A 456 -7.37 -7.18 -20.31
N THR A 457 -6.11 -7.31 -19.90
CA THR A 457 -5.57 -8.57 -19.38
C THR A 457 -4.42 -8.37 -18.41
N LYS A 458 -4.20 -9.36 -17.55
CA LYS A 458 -3.00 -9.44 -16.70
C LYS A 458 -1.84 -10.21 -17.34
N SER A 459 -2.11 -10.96 -18.41
CA SER A 459 -1.19 -11.95 -18.94
C SER A 459 -0.88 -11.70 -20.41
N VAL A 460 0.41 -11.62 -20.73
CA VAL A 460 0.85 -11.53 -22.13
C VAL A 460 0.56 -12.84 -22.88
N SER A 461 0.61 -14.00 -22.20
CA SER A 461 0.37 -15.30 -22.85
C SER A 461 -1.09 -15.50 -23.27
N GLN A 462 -2.04 -14.86 -22.59
CA GLN A 462 -3.46 -14.93 -22.94
C GLN A 462 -3.86 -13.92 -24.01
N LEU A 463 -3.02 -12.90 -24.27
CA LEU A 463 -3.35 -11.80 -25.15
C LEU A 463 -3.63 -12.25 -26.59
N GLU A 464 -2.92 -13.25 -27.11
CA GLU A 464 -3.18 -13.78 -28.46
C GLU A 464 -4.59 -14.39 -28.58
N GLY A 465 -5.02 -15.16 -27.57
CA GLY A 465 -6.37 -15.73 -27.51
C GLY A 465 -7.44 -14.65 -27.39
N LEU A 466 -7.19 -13.61 -26.60
CA LEU A 466 -8.10 -12.48 -26.45
C LEU A 466 -8.22 -11.66 -27.75
N ILE A 467 -7.13 -11.51 -28.51
CA ILE A 467 -7.16 -10.87 -29.82
C ILE A 467 -8.00 -11.70 -30.80
N SER A 468 -7.86 -13.03 -30.78
CA SER A 468 -8.71 -13.90 -31.61
C SER A 468 -10.19 -13.75 -31.24
N HIS A 469 -10.52 -13.81 -29.96
CA HIS A 469 -11.89 -13.63 -29.47
C HIS A 469 -12.45 -12.24 -29.83
N ALA A 470 -11.62 -11.21 -29.77
CA ALA A 470 -11.99 -9.86 -30.22
C ALA A 470 -12.33 -9.81 -31.71
N LYS A 471 -11.59 -10.52 -32.55
CA LYS A 471 -11.92 -10.62 -33.98
C LYS A 471 -13.25 -11.33 -34.20
N ASP A 472 -13.46 -12.45 -33.51
CA ASP A 472 -14.71 -13.21 -33.61
C ASP A 472 -15.91 -12.36 -33.18
N ALA A 473 -15.78 -11.59 -32.10
CA ALA A 473 -16.82 -10.65 -31.65
C ALA A 473 -17.14 -9.58 -32.70
N VAL A 474 -16.11 -9.01 -33.35
CA VAL A 474 -16.29 -8.02 -34.43
C VAL A 474 -16.92 -8.62 -35.68
N LEU A 475 -16.56 -9.86 -36.04
CA LEU A 475 -17.10 -10.55 -37.22
C LEU A 475 -18.54 -11.02 -37.02
N SER A 476 -18.87 -11.53 -35.84
CA SER A 476 -20.18 -12.11 -35.51
C SER A 476 -21.19 -11.10 -34.98
N ASP A 477 -20.78 -9.87 -34.67
CA ASP A 477 -21.60 -8.87 -33.96
C ASP A 477 -22.19 -9.41 -32.65
N THR A 478 -21.45 -10.26 -31.96
CA THR A 478 -21.86 -10.77 -30.66
C THR A 478 -21.10 -10.05 -29.56
N LEU A 479 -21.81 -9.74 -28.48
CA LEU A 479 -21.19 -9.27 -27.25
C LEU A 479 -20.38 -10.44 -26.67
N PRO A 480 -19.04 -10.31 -26.56
CA PRO A 480 -18.22 -11.38 -26.02
C PRO A 480 -18.62 -11.64 -24.57
N ARG A 481 -18.98 -12.89 -24.24
CA ARG A 481 -19.18 -13.29 -22.84
C ARG A 481 -17.82 -13.33 -22.16
N SER A 482 -17.58 -12.42 -21.23
CA SER A 482 -16.35 -12.41 -20.43
C SER A 482 -16.61 -13.03 -19.06
N ASN A 483 -15.86 -14.06 -18.69
CA ASN A 483 -15.75 -14.57 -17.32
C ASN A 483 -14.36 -14.19 -16.77
N GLY A 484 -14.32 -13.45 -15.66
CA GLY A 484 -13.08 -13.13 -14.94
C GLY A 484 -12.48 -11.73 -15.22
N HIS A 485 -11.15 -11.64 -15.07
CA HIS A 485 -10.37 -10.40 -15.13
C HIS A 485 -9.91 -10.03 -16.55
N ASP A 486 -9.75 -11.03 -17.41
CA ASP A 486 -9.39 -10.82 -18.81
C ASP A 486 -10.66 -10.59 -19.62
N ARG A 487 -10.71 -9.47 -20.36
CA ARG A 487 -11.94 -9.01 -20.98
C ARG A 487 -11.68 -8.46 -22.37
N VAL A 488 -12.63 -8.76 -23.25
CA VAL A 488 -12.80 -8.08 -24.53
C VAL A 488 -14.11 -7.30 -24.41
N HIS A 489 -14.08 -6.02 -24.78
CA HIS A 489 -15.28 -5.20 -24.89
C HIS A 489 -15.41 -4.71 -26.33
N TYR A 490 -16.57 -4.95 -26.91
CA TYR A 490 -16.99 -4.46 -28.23
C TYR A 490 -18.46 -4.08 -28.12
N SER A 491 -18.83 -2.90 -28.60
CA SER A 491 -20.23 -2.44 -28.62
C SER A 491 -20.63 -2.07 -30.04
N LEU A 492 -21.83 -2.49 -30.43
CA LEU A 492 -22.43 -2.19 -31.74
C LEU A 492 -23.14 -0.83 -31.75
N ASN A 493 -23.67 -0.44 -30.58
CA ASN A 493 -24.47 0.77 -30.38
C ASN A 493 -23.68 1.72 -29.49
N HIS A 494 -22.94 2.64 -30.12
CA HIS A 494 -22.07 3.58 -29.42
C HIS A 494 -22.89 4.69 -28.74
N LEU A 495 -23.37 4.41 -27.53
CA LEU A 495 -24.12 5.39 -26.73
C LEU A 495 -23.25 6.55 -26.22
N GLY A 496 -21.91 6.41 -26.20
CA GLY A 496 -21.02 7.41 -25.61
C GLY A 496 -20.96 8.76 -26.34
N LEU A 497 -21.40 8.85 -27.60
CA LEU A 497 -21.37 10.09 -28.38
C LEU A 497 -22.60 10.98 -28.14
N SER A 498 -23.74 10.38 -27.80
CA SER A 498 -25.03 11.09 -27.63
C SER A 498 -25.67 10.87 -26.27
N GLY A 499 -25.14 9.95 -25.47
CA GLY A 499 -25.67 9.56 -24.17
C GLY A 499 -25.03 10.33 -23.03
N GLU A 500 -25.83 10.61 -22.02
CA GLU A 500 -25.36 11.15 -20.75
C GLU A 500 -24.92 10.03 -19.81
N THR A 501 -24.02 10.34 -18.87
CA THR A 501 -23.55 9.38 -17.87
C THR A 501 -24.20 9.67 -16.52
N ALA A 502 -24.77 8.66 -15.87
CA ALA A 502 -25.21 8.75 -14.49
C ALA A 502 -24.22 8.07 -13.54
N PHE A 503 -23.86 8.74 -12.44
CA PHE A 503 -23.20 8.07 -11.33
C PHE A 503 -24.26 7.56 -10.36
N VAL A 504 -24.31 6.24 -10.21
CA VAL A 504 -25.24 5.57 -9.29
C VAL A 504 -24.49 5.20 -8.02
N PHE A 505 -24.90 5.79 -6.90
CA PHE A 505 -24.32 5.53 -5.59
C PHE A 505 -25.21 4.52 -4.87
N PRO A 506 -24.69 3.34 -4.49
CA PRO A 506 -25.51 2.33 -3.86
C PRO A 506 -25.63 2.57 -2.35
N GLY A 507 -26.64 1.94 -1.74
CA GLY A 507 -26.93 2.06 -0.31
C GLY A 507 -25.95 1.30 0.60
N SER A 508 -26.29 1.28 1.89
CA SER A 508 -25.56 0.47 2.87
C SER A 508 -25.67 -1.02 2.54
N GLY A 509 -24.60 -1.80 2.82
CA GLY A 509 -24.56 -3.25 2.56
C GLY A 509 -23.62 -3.71 1.45
N ASN A 510 -23.01 -2.78 0.70
CA ASN A 510 -22.02 -3.09 -0.36
C ASN A 510 -20.57 -3.09 0.15
N HIS A 511 -20.38 -3.15 1.46
CA HIS A 511 -19.06 -3.19 2.08
C HIS A 511 -18.43 -4.57 1.88
N TYR A 512 -17.10 -4.60 1.83
CA TYR A 512 -16.34 -5.84 1.79
C TYR A 512 -14.96 -5.62 2.42
N ILE A 513 -14.32 -6.71 2.84
CA ILE A 513 -12.96 -6.67 3.37
C ILE A 513 -12.01 -6.18 2.28
N SER A 514 -11.07 -5.33 2.66
CA SER A 514 -10.08 -4.68 1.79
C SER A 514 -10.69 -3.71 0.77
N MET A 515 -11.90 -3.20 1.04
CA MET A 515 -12.48 -2.10 0.27
C MET A 515 -11.51 -0.92 0.21
N GLY A 516 -11.32 -0.35 -0.98
CA GLY A 516 -10.45 0.81 -1.22
C GLY A 516 -8.94 0.53 -1.25
N VAL A 517 -8.45 -0.61 -0.74
CA VAL A 517 -6.99 -0.92 -0.67
C VAL A 517 -6.34 -0.84 -2.04
N GLY A 518 -6.92 -1.53 -3.04
CA GLY A 518 -6.38 -1.54 -4.40
C GLY A 518 -6.33 -0.14 -5.03
N ILE A 519 -7.33 0.71 -4.76
CA ILE A 519 -7.32 2.09 -5.28
C ILE A 519 -6.21 2.91 -4.61
N GLY A 520 -6.06 2.78 -3.29
CA GLY A 520 -5.02 3.48 -2.54
C GLY A 520 -3.60 3.12 -2.99
N VAL A 521 -3.38 1.89 -3.44
CA VAL A 521 -2.07 1.44 -3.94
C VAL A 521 -1.85 1.80 -5.41
N HIS A 522 -2.84 1.56 -6.28
CA HIS A 522 -2.66 1.77 -7.73
C HIS A 522 -2.88 3.21 -8.19
N TRP A 523 -3.69 3.99 -7.46
CA TRP A 523 -3.95 5.41 -7.72
C TRP A 523 -3.84 6.26 -6.44
N PRO A 524 -2.66 6.28 -5.79
CA PRO A 524 -2.47 6.95 -4.49
C PRO A 524 -2.74 8.47 -4.54
N ASP A 525 -2.63 9.09 -5.72
CA ASP A 525 -2.94 10.51 -5.94
C ASP A 525 -4.40 10.87 -5.58
N ILE A 526 -5.33 9.90 -5.65
CA ILE A 526 -6.73 10.11 -5.22
C ILE A 526 -6.78 10.36 -3.72
N LEU A 527 -6.15 9.50 -2.92
CA LEU A 527 -6.13 9.62 -1.47
C LEU A 527 -5.31 10.82 -1.01
N ARG A 528 -4.22 11.17 -1.71
CA ARG A 528 -3.44 12.40 -1.43
C ARG A 528 -4.26 13.67 -1.58
N LYS A 529 -5.07 13.77 -2.65
CA LYS A 529 -5.95 14.93 -2.87
C LYS A 529 -7.06 15.00 -1.83
N MET A 530 -7.52 13.85 -1.33
CA MET A 530 -8.48 13.81 -0.23
C MET A 530 -7.81 14.23 1.09
N ASP A 531 -6.59 13.76 1.37
CA ASP A 531 -5.79 14.10 2.57
C ASP A 531 -5.49 15.60 2.62
N ALA A 532 -5.23 16.23 1.47
CA ALA A 532 -5.02 17.67 1.39
C ALA A 532 -6.24 18.50 1.83
N LYS A 533 -7.46 17.95 1.78
CA LYS A 533 -8.72 18.66 2.06
C LYS A 533 -9.26 18.49 3.47
N THR A 534 -8.71 17.58 4.27
CA THR A 534 -9.17 17.31 5.63
C THR A 534 -7.99 17.01 6.55
N LEU A 535 -8.14 17.31 7.84
CA LEU A 535 -7.18 16.91 8.86
C LEU A 535 -7.40 15.49 9.37
N GLN A 536 -8.51 14.85 8.99
CA GLN A 536 -8.99 13.61 9.59
C GLN A 536 -9.33 12.52 8.55
N LEU A 537 -8.53 12.41 7.48
CA LEU A 537 -8.83 11.47 6.39
C LEU A 537 -8.89 10.01 6.87
N LYS A 538 -7.94 9.58 7.70
CA LYS A 538 -7.89 8.21 8.23
C LYS A 538 -9.13 7.94 9.07
N THR A 539 -9.47 8.82 10.01
CA THR A 539 -10.68 8.69 10.82
C THR A 539 -11.93 8.60 9.94
N GLN A 540 -12.02 9.40 8.87
CA GLN A 540 -13.17 9.39 7.96
C GLN A 540 -13.24 8.15 7.05
N LEU A 541 -12.12 7.45 6.80
CA LEU A 541 -12.07 6.23 5.97
C LEU A 541 -12.19 4.95 6.80
N LEU A 542 -11.96 5.01 8.11
CA LEU A 542 -11.99 3.88 9.04
C LEU A 542 -11.21 2.66 8.52
N PRO A 543 -9.94 2.81 8.06
CA PRO A 543 -9.22 1.71 7.45
C PRO A 543 -9.05 0.52 8.39
N GLU A 544 -9.01 0.70 9.71
CA GLU A 544 -8.96 -0.39 10.68
C GLU A 544 -10.20 -1.30 10.68
N CYS A 545 -11.31 -0.89 10.07
CA CYS A 545 -12.49 -1.74 9.85
C CYS A 545 -12.40 -2.52 8.54
N PHE A 546 -11.95 -1.88 7.45
CA PHE A 546 -11.92 -2.50 6.12
C PHE A 546 -10.59 -3.16 5.78
N VAL A 547 -9.49 -2.72 6.37
CA VAL A 547 -8.12 -3.20 6.17
C VAL A 547 -7.63 -3.76 7.50
N PRO A 548 -7.83 -5.07 7.75
CA PRO A 548 -7.54 -5.65 9.06
C PRO A 548 -6.08 -5.47 9.45
N GLN A 549 -5.86 -4.75 10.56
CA GLN A 549 -4.56 -4.68 11.21
C GLN A 549 -4.44 -5.89 12.13
N ARG A 550 -3.66 -6.90 11.75
CA ARG A 550 -3.55 -8.18 12.47
C ARG A 550 -2.10 -8.62 12.62
N LEU A 551 -1.86 -9.56 13.52
CA LEU A 551 -0.58 -10.27 13.69
C LEU A 551 -0.67 -11.73 13.29
N SER A 552 -1.85 -12.22 12.92
CA SER A 552 -2.11 -13.59 12.51
C SER A 552 -3.05 -13.58 11.31
N TRP A 553 -2.68 -14.35 10.30
CA TRP A 553 -3.38 -14.54 9.03
C TRP A 553 -3.81 -16.00 8.82
N SER A 554 -3.84 -16.82 9.88
CA SER A 554 -4.43 -18.16 9.85
C SER A 554 -5.88 -18.14 9.38
N PRO A 555 -6.34 -19.21 8.68
CA PRO A 555 -7.70 -19.30 8.18
C PRO A 555 -8.78 -18.96 9.21
N GLY A 556 -9.81 -18.23 8.79
CA GLY A 556 -10.95 -17.84 9.64
C GLY A 556 -10.92 -16.40 10.12
N TRP A 557 -9.83 -15.67 9.85
CA TRP A 557 -9.70 -14.24 10.14
C TRP A 557 -10.75 -13.38 9.41
N GLU A 558 -11.22 -13.83 8.24
CA GLU A 558 -12.21 -13.13 7.41
C GLU A 558 -13.55 -13.01 8.12
N LYS A 559 -13.93 -14.02 8.90
CA LYS A 559 -15.18 -13.99 9.66
C LYS A 559 -15.14 -12.89 10.72
N GLU A 560 -14.06 -12.85 11.51
CA GLU A 560 -13.86 -11.83 12.54
C GLU A 560 -13.81 -10.41 11.94
N ALA A 561 -13.13 -10.24 10.80
CA ALA A 561 -13.06 -8.96 10.10
C ALA A 561 -14.45 -8.50 9.60
N ASN A 562 -15.24 -9.41 9.03
CA ASN A 562 -16.62 -9.11 8.64
C ASN A 562 -17.51 -8.80 9.85
N ASP A 563 -17.41 -9.58 10.93
CA ASP A 563 -18.17 -9.39 12.16
C ASP A 563 -17.88 -8.00 12.78
N LYS A 564 -16.64 -7.52 12.69
CA LYS A 564 -16.25 -6.16 13.10
C LYS A 564 -16.88 -5.06 12.24
N ILE A 565 -17.01 -5.28 10.93
CA ILE A 565 -17.66 -4.28 10.05
C ILE A 565 -19.14 -4.13 10.40
N ILE A 566 -19.83 -5.25 10.67
CA ILE A 566 -21.28 -5.26 10.94
C ILE A 566 -21.64 -4.98 12.41
N SER A 567 -20.67 -4.92 13.32
CA SER A 567 -20.93 -4.71 14.76
C SER A 567 -21.39 -3.29 15.09
N ASP A 568 -21.06 -2.32 14.25
CA ASP A 568 -21.50 -0.92 14.36
C ASP A 568 -21.99 -0.44 12.99
N PRO A 569 -23.28 -0.09 12.83
CA PRO A 569 -23.81 0.45 11.58
C PRO A 569 -23.05 1.68 11.06
N LEU A 570 -22.41 2.46 11.94
CA LEU A 570 -21.60 3.61 11.53
C LEU A 570 -20.40 3.18 10.67
N ASN A 571 -19.81 2.02 10.92
CA ASN A 571 -18.71 1.49 10.09
C ASN A 571 -19.18 1.32 8.64
N MET A 572 -20.35 0.69 8.45
CA MET A 572 -20.94 0.46 7.12
C MET A 572 -21.33 1.78 6.44
N ILE A 573 -21.94 2.70 7.20
CA ILE A 573 -22.38 4.00 6.67
C ILE A 573 -21.19 4.84 6.21
N PHE A 574 -20.21 5.08 7.08
CA PHE A 574 -19.04 5.90 6.75
C PHE A 574 -18.15 5.25 5.72
N GLY A 575 -17.96 3.92 5.81
CA GLY A 575 -17.23 3.16 4.81
C GLY A 575 -17.80 3.38 3.41
N GLN A 576 -19.12 3.20 3.25
CA GLN A 576 -19.78 3.37 1.97
C GLN A 576 -19.68 4.80 1.41
N VAL A 577 -19.96 5.80 2.25
CA VAL A 577 -19.91 7.23 1.84
C VAL A 577 -18.49 7.64 1.46
N ALA A 578 -17.49 7.30 2.28
CA ALA A 578 -16.11 7.69 2.03
C ALA A 578 -15.54 7.01 0.79
N HIS A 579 -15.81 5.71 0.60
CA HIS A 579 -15.35 4.98 -0.58
C HIS A 579 -16.11 5.37 -1.85
N GLY A 580 -17.39 5.77 -1.77
CA GLY A 580 -18.10 6.40 -2.88
C GLY A 580 -17.38 7.68 -3.36
N GLY A 581 -16.86 8.47 -2.42
CA GLY A 581 -15.96 9.60 -2.71
C GLY A 581 -14.65 9.18 -3.39
N VAL A 582 -14.01 8.11 -2.92
CA VAL A 582 -12.77 7.58 -3.53
C VAL A 582 -13.01 7.14 -4.98
N VAL A 583 -14.03 6.30 -5.22
CA VAL A 583 -14.35 5.76 -6.55
C VAL A 583 -14.78 6.88 -7.50
N SER A 584 -15.63 7.80 -7.06
CA SER A 584 -16.04 8.93 -7.91
C SER A 584 -14.86 9.84 -8.30
N ASN A 585 -13.92 10.09 -7.38
CA ASN A 585 -12.70 10.84 -7.69
C ASN A 585 -11.79 10.07 -8.67
N LEU A 586 -11.70 8.75 -8.55
CA LEU A 586 -11.01 7.91 -9.53
C LEU A 586 -11.64 8.02 -10.91
N MET A 587 -12.97 7.89 -11.04
CA MET A 587 -13.68 8.03 -12.32
C MET A 587 -13.47 9.42 -12.95
N LYS A 588 -13.58 10.48 -12.15
CA LYS A 588 -13.27 11.86 -12.60
C LYS A 588 -11.82 12.03 -13.05
N SER A 589 -10.87 11.26 -12.48
CA SER A 589 -9.46 11.29 -12.90
C SER A 589 -9.26 10.75 -14.32
N PHE A 590 -10.11 9.82 -14.76
CA PHE A 590 -10.21 9.35 -16.15
C PHE A 590 -11.04 10.27 -17.05
N LYS A 591 -11.40 11.47 -16.57
CA LYS A 591 -12.22 12.47 -17.27
C LYS A 591 -13.66 12.03 -17.55
N ILE A 592 -14.14 10.99 -16.88
CA ILE A 592 -15.54 10.59 -16.92
C ILE A 592 -16.33 11.55 -16.02
N LYS A 593 -17.27 12.29 -16.61
CA LYS A 593 -18.13 13.26 -15.93
C LYS A 593 -19.58 12.77 -15.94
N PRO A 594 -20.27 12.75 -14.79
CA PRO A 594 -21.70 12.49 -14.78
C PRO A 594 -22.48 13.74 -15.22
N SER A 595 -23.62 13.52 -15.88
CA SER A 595 -24.71 14.51 -16.04
C SER A 595 -25.82 14.28 -15.03
N ALA A 596 -25.84 13.11 -14.38
CA ALA A 596 -26.82 12.74 -13.36
C ALA A 596 -26.18 12.01 -12.16
N VAL A 597 -26.75 12.20 -10.98
CA VAL A 597 -26.46 11.47 -9.75
C VAL A 597 -27.73 10.79 -9.28
N ILE A 598 -27.66 9.48 -9.09
CA ILE A 598 -28.77 8.68 -8.56
C ILE A 598 -28.26 7.99 -7.30
N GLY A 599 -28.87 8.29 -6.16
CA GLY A 599 -28.46 7.72 -4.88
C GLY A 599 -29.50 6.72 -4.37
N TYR A 600 -29.14 5.45 -4.26
CA TYR A 600 -29.98 4.44 -3.63
C TYR A 600 -29.85 4.54 -2.11
N SER A 601 -30.92 4.91 -1.38
CA SER A 601 -30.88 5.04 0.09
C SER A 601 -29.75 5.99 0.55
N LEU A 602 -28.84 5.51 1.41
CA LEU A 602 -27.60 6.18 1.82
C LEU A 602 -26.77 6.74 0.65
N GLY A 603 -26.90 6.15 -0.54
CA GLY A 603 -26.27 6.60 -1.77
C GLY A 603 -26.58 8.06 -2.12
N GLU A 604 -27.72 8.61 -1.70
CA GLU A 604 -28.06 10.02 -1.95
C GLU A 604 -27.09 10.95 -1.22
N SER A 605 -26.88 10.72 0.09
CA SER A 605 -25.86 11.42 0.88
C SER A 605 -24.45 11.21 0.32
N ALA A 606 -24.12 9.97 -0.10
CA ALA A 606 -22.82 9.67 -0.69
C ALA A 606 -22.58 10.46 -1.98
N GLY A 607 -23.58 10.57 -2.85
CA GLY A 607 -23.53 11.34 -4.09
C GLY A 607 -23.36 12.84 -3.84
N LEU A 608 -24.10 13.40 -2.87
CA LEU A 608 -24.00 14.81 -2.47
C LEU A 608 -22.59 15.17 -1.98
N PHE A 609 -21.97 14.34 -1.13
CA PHE A 609 -20.58 14.53 -0.70
C PHE A 609 -19.57 14.31 -1.84
N ALA A 610 -19.73 13.24 -2.62
CA ALA A 610 -18.79 12.88 -3.70
C ALA A 610 -18.71 13.92 -4.83
N MET A 611 -19.82 14.61 -5.09
CA MET A 611 -19.92 15.65 -6.11
C MET A 611 -19.63 17.06 -5.58
N GLY A 612 -19.46 17.22 -4.26
CA GLY A 612 -19.18 18.51 -3.63
C GLY A 612 -20.40 19.42 -3.49
N ALA A 613 -21.61 18.87 -3.60
CA ALA A 613 -22.84 19.60 -3.28
C ALA A 613 -22.95 19.86 -1.77
N TRP A 614 -22.47 18.90 -0.96
CA TRP A 614 -22.28 19.07 0.48
C TRP A 614 -20.81 19.33 0.84
N PRO A 615 -20.54 19.99 1.99
CA PRO A 615 -19.18 20.24 2.47
C PRO A 615 -18.45 18.93 2.85
N ASP A 616 -17.18 19.03 3.25
CA ASP A 616 -16.44 17.83 3.70
C ASP A 616 -17.19 17.07 4.81
N ARG A 617 -17.11 15.75 4.72
CA ARG A 617 -17.83 14.78 5.54
C ARG A 617 -17.46 14.79 7.04
N GLY A 618 -16.43 15.54 7.45
CA GLY A 618 -16.05 15.68 8.86
C GLY A 618 -17.17 16.20 9.76
N GLN A 619 -18.01 17.12 9.29
CA GLN A 619 -19.13 17.63 10.09
C GLN A 619 -20.22 16.54 10.29
N MET A 620 -20.50 15.72 9.27
CA MET A 620 -21.42 14.58 9.40
C MET A 620 -20.91 13.58 10.43
N LEU A 621 -19.61 13.25 10.38
CA LEU A 621 -18.97 12.37 11.36
C LEU A 621 -19.18 12.86 12.79
N LYS A 622 -18.87 14.14 13.05
CA LYS A 622 -19.06 14.75 14.37
C LYS A 622 -20.51 14.70 14.83
N ARG A 623 -21.47 15.03 13.95
CA ARG A 623 -22.91 15.00 14.27
C ARG A 623 -23.37 13.59 14.62
N MET A 624 -23.03 12.60 13.79
CA MET A 624 -23.44 11.21 14.03
C MET A 624 -22.86 10.66 15.34
N GLN A 625 -21.58 10.93 15.63
CA GLN A 625 -20.92 10.51 16.88
C GLN A 625 -21.49 11.21 18.13
N SER A 626 -22.08 12.40 17.99
CA SER A 626 -22.67 13.17 19.10
C SER A 626 -24.11 12.76 19.46
N THR A 627 -24.69 11.81 18.74
CA THR A 627 -26.09 11.38 18.93
C THR A 627 -26.16 9.87 19.08
N ASP A 628 -27.26 9.38 19.66
CA ASP A 628 -27.55 7.95 19.75
C ASP A 628 -28.46 7.46 18.60
N LEU A 629 -28.65 8.30 17.58
CA LEU A 629 -29.61 8.07 16.50
C LEU A 629 -29.34 6.75 15.76
N PHE A 630 -28.08 6.44 15.49
CA PHE A 630 -27.64 5.23 14.76
C PHE A 630 -27.05 4.13 15.65
N THR A 631 -27.10 4.30 16.98
CA THR A 631 -26.59 3.31 17.94
C THR A 631 -27.72 2.67 18.74
N THR A 632 -28.73 3.44 19.15
CA THR A 632 -29.85 2.96 20.00
C THR A 632 -31.23 3.25 19.41
N SER A 633 -31.39 4.37 18.71
CA SER A 633 -32.72 4.81 18.23
C SER A 633 -33.14 4.07 16.97
N LEU A 634 -32.32 4.09 15.92
CA LEU A 634 -32.54 3.40 14.63
C LEU A 634 -31.71 2.12 14.49
N ALA A 635 -30.92 1.77 15.50
CA ALA A 635 -30.15 0.53 15.54
C ALA A 635 -30.11 -0.01 16.96
N GLY A 636 -29.42 -1.13 17.18
CA GLY A 636 -29.32 -1.75 18.49
C GLY A 636 -30.71 -2.08 19.05
N ARG A 637 -31.15 -1.36 20.08
CA ARG A 637 -32.47 -1.56 20.72
C ARG A 637 -33.66 -1.06 19.88
N CYS A 638 -33.40 -0.30 18.81
CA CYS A 638 -34.40 0.21 17.87
C CYS A 638 -35.54 0.98 18.60
N ASN A 639 -35.17 1.91 19.48
CA ASN A 639 -36.14 2.64 20.32
C ASN A 639 -37.19 3.42 19.50
N ALA A 640 -36.85 3.85 18.28
CA ALA A 640 -37.78 4.53 17.39
C ALA A 640 -38.91 3.57 16.91
N ALA A 641 -38.56 2.41 16.36
CA ALA A 641 -39.54 1.37 16.02
C ALA A 641 -40.38 0.93 17.22
N ARG A 642 -39.75 0.80 18.40
CA ARG A 642 -40.45 0.45 19.64
C ARG A 642 -41.56 1.45 19.95
N LYS A 643 -41.26 2.75 19.84
CA LYS A 643 -42.23 3.83 20.09
C LYS A 643 -43.29 3.90 19.00
N ALA A 644 -42.89 3.77 17.72
CA ALA A 644 -43.81 3.83 16.58
C ALA A 644 -44.86 2.70 16.62
N TRP A 645 -44.43 1.48 16.94
CA TRP A 645 -45.29 0.29 16.90
C TRP A 645 -45.83 -0.14 18.28
N GLY A 646 -45.62 0.66 19.32
CA GLY A 646 -46.14 0.39 20.67
C GLY A 646 -45.60 -0.89 21.31
N ILE A 647 -44.34 -1.26 21.05
CA ILE A 647 -43.74 -2.50 21.57
C ILE A 647 -43.35 -2.34 23.06
N PRO A 648 -43.78 -3.22 23.98
CA PRO A 648 -43.43 -3.14 25.41
C PRO A 648 -41.92 -3.13 25.66
N SER A 649 -41.43 -2.42 26.67
CA SER A 649 -39.98 -2.24 26.94
C SER A 649 -39.18 -3.53 27.12
N ASN A 650 -39.83 -4.60 27.57
CA ASN A 650 -39.19 -5.89 27.84
C ASN A 650 -39.09 -6.79 26.59
N ASP A 651 -39.82 -6.45 25.53
CA ASP A 651 -39.81 -7.21 24.28
C ASP A 651 -38.68 -6.75 23.38
N ASP A 652 -38.00 -7.68 22.72
CA ASP A 652 -37.04 -7.32 21.68
C ASP A 652 -37.79 -6.93 20.38
N VAL A 653 -37.39 -5.79 19.80
CA VAL A 653 -37.83 -5.40 18.45
C VAL A 653 -37.32 -6.44 17.45
N ASN A 654 -36.07 -6.91 17.65
CA ASN A 654 -35.37 -7.86 16.80
C ASN A 654 -35.57 -7.48 15.32
N TRP A 655 -35.16 -6.26 15.00
CA TRP A 655 -35.32 -5.68 13.67
C TRP A 655 -34.62 -6.55 12.63
N CYS A 656 -35.31 -6.81 11.53
CA CYS A 656 -34.88 -7.72 10.49
C CYS A 656 -35.26 -7.17 9.13
N VAL A 657 -34.37 -7.33 8.15
CA VAL A 657 -34.58 -6.89 6.76
C VAL A 657 -34.21 -8.03 5.83
N ALA A 658 -35.03 -8.26 4.80
CA ALA A 658 -34.79 -9.28 3.79
C ALA A 658 -35.13 -8.75 2.39
N ALA A 659 -34.26 -9.05 1.41
CA ALA A 659 -34.59 -8.94 0.00
C ALA A 659 -35.36 -10.21 -0.41
N VAL A 660 -36.50 -10.04 -1.08
CA VAL A 660 -37.39 -11.13 -1.52
C VAL A 660 -37.61 -11.05 -3.03
N ASN A 661 -37.57 -12.18 -3.72
CA ASN A 661 -37.80 -12.26 -5.17
C ASN A 661 -39.29 -12.27 -5.54
N ARG A 662 -40.04 -11.28 -5.04
CA ARG A 662 -41.47 -11.08 -5.32
C ARG A 662 -41.76 -9.62 -5.65
N SER A 663 -42.74 -9.43 -6.53
CA SER A 663 -43.24 -8.10 -6.90
C SER A 663 -43.90 -7.38 -5.71
N ALA A 664 -43.90 -6.04 -5.78
CA ALA A 664 -44.43 -5.19 -4.73
C ALA A 664 -45.89 -5.51 -4.38
N ASP A 665 -46.72 -5.83 -5.37
CA ASP A 665 -48.14 -6.14 -5.16
C ASP A 665 -48.34 -7.44 -4.36
N ARG A 666 -47.57 -8.48 -4.67
CA ARG A 666 -47.60 -9.73 -3.91
C ARG A 666 -47.12 -9.51 -2.48
N VAL A 667 -46.05 -8.74 -2.31
CA VAL A 667 -45.52 -8.40 -0.99
C VAL A 667 -46.56 -7.65 -0.16
N ARG A 668 -47.18 -6.60 -0.71
CA ARG A 668 -48.24 -5.82 -0.03
C ARG A 668 -49.41 -6.68 0.41
N GLN A 669 -49.81 -7.65 -0.41
CA GLN A 669 -50.86 -8.61 -0.05
C GLN A 669 -50.44 -9.50 1.12
N ALA A 670 -49.21 -10.03 1.10
CA ALA A 670 -48.71 -10.94 2.14
C ALA A 670 -48.50 -10.26 3.51
N ILE A 671 -48.12 -8.98 3.52
CA ILE A 671 -47.84 -8.24 4.76
C ILE A 671 -49.07 -7.51 5.33
N LYS A 672 -50.21 -7.51 4.63
CA LYS A 672 -51.42 -6.74 4.99
C LYS A 672 -51.87 -6.94 6.44
N ASN A 673 -51.70 -8.15 6.98
CA ASN A 673 -52.10 -8.53 8.34
C ASN A 673 -50.92 -8.62 9.32
N LEU A 674 -49.74 -8.12 8.93
CA LEU A 674 -48.52 -8.15 9.71
C LEU A 674 -48.12 -6.70 10.05
N PRO A 675 -48.66 -6.13 11.15
CA PRO A 675 -48.65 -4.68 11.39
C PRO A 675 -47.26 -4.08 11.63
N THR A 676 -46.23 -4.90 11.83
CA THR A 676 -44.85 -4.46 12.01
C THR A 676 -43.93 -4.97 10.89
N THR A 677 -44.48 -5.28 9.72
CA THR A 677 -43.73 -5.66 8.52
C THR A 677 -44.11 -4.74 7.39
N HIS A 678 -43.10 -4.10 6.79
CA HIS A 678 -43.28 -3.07 5.79
C HIS A 678 -42.52 -3.44 4.51
N LEU A 679 -43.08 -3.05 3.37
CA LEU A 679 -42.36 -2.98 2.10
C LEU A 679 -41.48 -1.74 2.16
N LEU A 680 -40.16 -1.93 2.23
CA LEU A 680 -39.19 -0.85 2.38
C LEU A 680 -38.75 -0.28 1.03
N ILE A 681 -38.40 -1.15 0.07
CA ILE A 681 -37.84 -0.73 -1.22
C ILE A 681 -38.33 -1.66 -2.32
N ILE A 682 -38.64 -1.11 -3.49
CA ILE A 682 -38.84 -1.88 -4.72
C ILE A 682 -37.53 -1.78 -5.52
N ASN A 683 -36.81 -2.88 -5.68
CA ASN A 683 -35.52 -2.91 -6.36
C ASN A 683 -35.69 -3.15 -7.86
N THR A 684 -36.56 -4.08 -8.21
CA THR A 684 -36.89 -4.46 -9.59
C THR A 684 -38.38 -4.79 -9.68
N ALA A 685 -38.88 -5.15 -10.88
CA ALA A 685 -40.26 -5.59 -11.05
C ALA A 685 -40.61 -6.82 -10.17
N ASP A 686 -39.63 -7.68 -9.90
CA ASP A 686 -39.81 -8.96 -9.19
C ASP A 686 -38.90 -9.08 -7.96
N GLU A 687 -38.33 -7.98 -7.46
CA GLU A 687 -37.51 -7.97 -6.25
C GLU A 687 -37.85 -6.77 -5.36
N CYS A 688 -38.14 -7.05 -4.09
CA CYS A 688 -38.45 -6.05 -3.08
C CYS A 688 -37.61 -6.28 -1.82
N VAL A 689 -37.46 -5.23 -1.02
CA VAL A 689 -36.90 -5.31 0.33
C VAL A 689 -38.04 -5.14 1.33
N ILE A 690 -38.17 -6.08 2.25
CA ILE A 690 -39.10 -6.01 3.38
C ILE A 690 -38.34 -5.89 4.69
N GLY A 691 -38.92 -5.22 5.68
CA GLY A 691 -38.33 -5.14 7.00
C GLY A 691 -39.37 -4.96 8.10
N GLY A 692 -38.98 -5.33 9.31
CA GLY A 692 -39.90 -5.41 10.43
C GLY A 692 -39.34 -6.17 11.62
N ARG A 693 -40.23 -6.57 12.53
CA ARG A 693 -39.89 -7.58 13.56
C ARG A 693 -39.58 -8.91 12.86
N LYS A 694 -38.48 -9.56 13.24
CA LYS A 694 -38.02 -10.83 12.65
C LYS A 694 -39.12 -11.87 12.49
N ILE A 695 -39.93 -12.09 13.54
CA ILE A 695 -41.02 -13.06 13.53
C ILE A 695 -42.05 -12.79 12.42
N HIS A 696 -42.39 -11.53 12.15
CA HIS A 696 -43.38 -11.17 11.14
C HIS A 696 -42.75 -11.15 9.73
N VAL A 697 -41.48 -10.76 9.61
CA VAL A 697 -40.73 -10.89 8.34
C VAL A 697 -40.64 -12.35 7.90
N GLU A 698 -40.33 -13.27 8.82
CA GLU A 698 -40.29 -14.71 8.54
C GLU A 698 -41.67 -15.26 8.15
N GLN A 699 -42.74 -14.80 8.81
CA GLN A 699 -44.12 -15.13 8.44
C GLN A 699 -44.48 -14.62 7.02
N ALA A 700 -44.08 -13.41 6.67
CA ALA A 700 -44.30 -12.83 5.35
C ALA A 700 -43.59 -13.66 4.26
N ILE A 701 -42.32 -14.02 4.48
CA ILE A 701 -41.54 -14.86 3.56
C ILE A 701 -42.20 -16.23 3.38
N LYS A 702 -42.67 -16.83 4.47
CA LYS A 702 -43.40 -18.12 4.43
C LYS A 702 -44.70 -17.99 3.64
N ALA A 703 -45.47 -16.93 3.84
CA ALA A 703 -46.71 -16.67 3.10
C ALA A 703 -46.45 -16.42 1.60
N LEU A 704 -45.34 -15.77 1.25
CA LEU A 704 -44.92 -15.53 -0.13
C LEU A 704 -44.36 -16.77 -0.84
N GLY A 705 -43.97 -17.80 -0.08
CA GLY A 705 -43.34 -19.01 -0.60
C GLY A 705 -42.13 -18.67 -1.48
N CYS A 706 -41.28 -17.74 -1.05
CA CYS A 706 -40.24 -17.14 -1.87
C CYS A 706 -38.83 -17.37 -1.32
N GLU A 707 -37.83 -17.12 -2.17
CA GLU A 707 -36.45 -17.03 -1.71
C GLU A 707 -36.24 -15.66 -1.06
N ALA A 708 -35.43 -15.64 -0.01
CA ALA A 708 -35.14 -14.43 0.74
C ALA A 708 -33.67 -14.39 1.15
N VAL A 709 -33.05 -13.21 1.01
CA VAL A 709 -31.69 -12.92 1.47
C VAL A 709 -31.77 -11.92 2.61
N PHE A 710 -31.38 -12.36 3.81
CA PHE A 710 -31.36 -11.49 4.99
C PHE A 710 -30.17 -10.53 4.94
N LEU A 711 -30.45 -9.25 5.20
CA LEU A 711 -29.44 -8.19 5.24
C LEU A 711 -28.99 -7.99 6.69
N LYS A 712 -27.67 -7.85 6.90
CA LYS A 712 -27.05 -7.68 8.23
C LYS A 712 -26.62 -6.23 8.44
N GLY A 713 -26.66 -5.76 9.70
CA GLY A 713 -26.18 -4.43 10.08
C GLY A 713 -27.02 -3.26 9.51
N VAL A 714 -28.26 -3.53 9.09
CA VAL A 714 -29.15 -2.52 8.49
C VAL A 714 -29.95 -1.83 9.60
N ILE A 715 -29.98 -0.50 9.54
CA ILE A 715 -30.75 0.36 10.46
C ILE A 715 -32.26 0.33 10.17
N THR A 716 -33.06 0.75 11.13
CA THR A 716 -34.53 0.77 11.07
C THR A 716 -35.05 1.99 10.33
N VAL A 717 -34.95 1.96 9.00
CA VAL A 717 -35.39 3.03 8.10
C VAL A 717 -36.21 2.46 6.94
N HIS A 718 -36.75 3.36 6.12
CA HIS A 718 -37.66 3.11 4.99
C HIS A 718 -39.08 2.69 5.41
N CYS A 719 -39.49 3.08 6.61
CA CYS A 719 -40.86 2.88 7.12
C CYS A 719 -41.17 3.87 8.26
N ASP A 720 -42.42 3.82 8.73
CA ASP A 720 -43.00 4.60 9.82
C ASP A 720 -42.22 4.52 11.16
N ALA A 721 -41.37 3.49 11.33
CA ALA A 721 -40.47 3.38 12.47
C ALA A 721 -39.56 4.60 12.70
N VAL A 722 -39.31 5.41 11.67
CA VAL A 722 -38.50 6.63 11.75
C VAL A 722 -39.29 7.81 12.32
N GLU A 723 -40.63 7.81 12.27
CA GLU A 723 -41.48 8.94 12.69
C GLU A 723 -41.11 9.53 14.06
N PRO A 724 -40.84 8.72 15.11
CA PRO A 724 -40.55 9.27 16.43
C PRO A 724 -39.23 10.05 16.52
N VAL A 725 -38.36 9.91 15.52
CA VAL A 725 -37.05 10.57 15.42
C VAL A 725 -36.89 11.36 14.10
N ALA A 726 -37.98 11.60 13.37
CA ALA A 726 -37.96 12.24 12.05
C ALA A 726 -37.27 13.63 12.07
N GLU A 727 -37.60 14.48 13.03
CA GLU A 727 -36.99 15.81 13.18
C GLU A 727 -35.48 15.72 13.46
N ALA A 728 -35.06 14.81 14.35
CA ALA A 728 -33.65 14.60 14.64
C ALA A 728 -32.89 14.05 13.42
N TYR A 729 -33.52 13.14 12.67
CA TYR A 729 -32.97 12.59 11.44
C TYR A 729 -32.83 13.66 10.35
N LYS A 730 -33.83 14.52 10.17
CA LYS A 730 -33.77 15.65 9.23
C LYS A 730 -32.69 16.64 9.62
N ALA A 731 -32.66 17.06 10.90
CA ALA A 731 -31.70 18.01 11.42
C ALA A 731 -30.25 17.57 11.19
N LEU A 732 -29.97 16.25 11.29
CA LEU A 732 -28.66 15.68 10.97
C LEU A 732 -28.21 16.00 9.54
N HIS A 733 -29.14 15.98 8.58
CA HIS A 733 -28.89 16.13 7.14
C HIS A 733 -29.03 17.57 6.63
N ILE A 734 -29.27 18.55 7.50
CA ILE A 734 -29.26 19.97 7.11
C ILE A 734 -27.81 20.43 6.95
N PHE A 735 -27.37 20.54 5.69
CA PHE A 735 -26.06 21.07 5.30
C PHE A 735 -26.21 22.27 4.37
N PRO A 736 -25.30 23.24 4.42
CA PRO A 736 -25.12 24.18 3.31
C PRO A 736 -24.96 23.37 2.02
N THR A 737 -25.85 23.61 1.06
CA THR A 737 -25.93 22.80 -0.16
C THR A 737 -25.69 23.69 -1.37
N ALA A 738 -24.65 23.39 -2.12
CA ALA A 738 -24.30 24.08 -3.35
C ALA A 738 -24.99 23.42 -4.55
N GLN A 739 -25.46 24.26 -5.48
CA GLN A 739 -25.87 23.82 -6.80
C GLN A 739 -24.64 23.45 -7.64
N ILE A 740 -24.73 22.35 -8.38
CA ILE A 740 -23.64 21.89 -9.25
C ILE A 740 -24.10 22.03 -10.70
N GLU A 741 -23.49 22.99 -11.41
CA GLU A 741 -23.86 23.32 -12.78
C GLU A 741 -23.76 22.09 -13.71
N GLY A 742 -24.81 21.86 -14.49
CA GLY A 742 -24.88 20.75 -15.45
C GLY A 742 -25.09 19.37 -14.85
N LEU A 743 -25.37 19.26 -13.54
CA LEU A 743 -25.54 17.98 -12.84
C LEU A 743 -26.92 17.86 -12.19
N ARG A 744 -27.69 16.84 -12.60
CA ARG A 744 -29.02 16.56 -12.04
C ARG A 744 -28.94 15.56 -10.89
N PHE A 745 -29.59 15.86 -9.78
CA PHE A 745 -29.69 14.95 -8.63
C PHE A 745 -31.09 14.36 -8.55
N TYR A 746 -31.18 13.03 -8.48
CA TYR A 746 -32.43 12.29 -8.45
C TYR A 746 -32.74 11.87 -7.01
N SER A 747 -33.94 12.21 -6.55
CA SER A 747 -34.45 11.83 -5.23
C SER A 747 -35.18 10.50 -5.33
N CYS A 748 -34.80 9.56 -4.47
CA CYS A 748 -35.52 8.31 -4.34
C CYS A 748 -36.95 8.50 -3.85
N ALA A 749 -37.14 9.42 -2.91
CA ALA A 749 -38.46 9.70 -2.34
C ALA A 749 -39.41 10.38 -3.35
N LEU A 750 -38.89 11.31 -4.17
CA LEU A 750 -39.72 12.07 -5.10
C LEU A 750 -39.95 11.36 -6.44
N GLY A 751 -39.14 10.33 -6.76
CA GLY A 751 -39.20 9.63 -8.05
C GLY A 751 -38.75 10.49 -9.23
N LYS A 752 -38.05 11.62 -8.97
CA LYS A 752 -37.61 12.57 -9.99
C LYS A 752 -36.37 13.36 -9.58
N SER A 753 -35.77 14.08 -10.53
CA SER A 753 -34.75 15.08 -10.24
C SER A 753 -35.31 16.28 -9.48
N TYR A 754 -34.49 16.90 -8.63
CA TYR A 754 -34.88 18.05 -7.82
C TYR A 754 -33.77 19.09 -7.72
N GLU A 755 -34.17 20.33 -7.43
CA GLU A 755 -33.25 21.44 -7.17
C GLU A 755 -32.64 21.32 -5.78
N LEU A 756 -31.32 21.46 -5.70
CA LEU A 756 -30.57 21.35 -4.46
C LEU A 756 -30.71 22.60 -3.59
N SER A 757 -31.16 22.39 -2.37
CA SER A 757 -31.14 23.35 -1.28
C SER A 757 -30.98 22.58 0.03
N SER A 758 -30.51 23.24 1.09
CA SER A 758 -30.39 22.61 2.41
C SER A 758 -31.67 21.91 2.85
N GLU A 759 -32.82 22.53 2.57
CA GLU A 759 -34.13 22.01 2.95
C GLU A 759 -34.60 20.88 2.03
N SER A 760 -34.46 21.02 0.71
CA SER A 760 -34.89 19.99 -0.24
C SER A 760 -34.07 18.71 -0.13
N THR A 761 -32.76 18.79 0.09
CA THR A 761 -31.91 17.60 0.27
C THR A 761 -32.24 16.87 1.57
N ALA A 762 -32.37 17.59 2.68
CA ALA A 762 -32.70 16.98 3.97
C ALA A 762 -34.11 16.38 3.96
N SER A 763 -35.06 17.04 3.30
CA SER A 763 -36.43 16.54 3.14
C SER A 763 -36.49 15.31 2.24
N SER A 764 -35.73 15.30 1.13
CA SER A 764 -35.59 14.11 0.26
C SER A 764 -35.12 12.89 1.06
N ILE A 765 -34.04 13.06 1.83
CA ILE A 765 -33.44 12.02 2.65
C ILE A 765 -34.36 11.55 3.78
N LEU A 766 -35.06 12.47 4.46
CA LEU A 766 -36.05 12.10 5.46
C LEU A 766 -37.22 11.32 4.83
N ASN A 767 -37.76 11.79 3.70
CA ASN A 767 -38.93 11.17 3.08
C ASN A 767 -38.65 9.73 2.64
N GLN A 768 -37.46 9.46 2.07
CA GLN A 768 -37.11 8.08 1.75
C GLN A 768 -36.91 7.22 3.01
N ALA A 769 -36.43 7.81 4.12
CA ALA A 769 -36.29 7.12 5.39
C ALA A 769 -37.65 6.80 6.06
N LEU A 770 -38.69 7.61 5.81
CA LEU A 770 -40.05 7.38 6.33
C LEU A 770 -40.88 6.43 5.47
N PHE A 771 -40.78 6.52 4.15
CA PHE A 771 -41.78 5.90 3.26
C PHE A 771 -41.22 4.83 2.32
N GLY A 772 -39.90 4.64 2.31
CA GLY A 772 -39.29 3.80 1.29
C GLY A 772 -39.34 4.43 -0.10
N PHE A 773 -39.07 3.64 -1.14
CA PHE A 773 -39.08 4.14 -2.52
C PHE A 773 -39.18 3.03 -3.58
N ASP A 774 -39.55 3.45 -4.80
CA ASP A 774 -39.55 2.65 -6.02
C ASP A 774 -38.32 2.98 -6.86
N PHE A 775 -37.30 2.12 -6.83
CA PHE A 775 -36.05 2.38 -7.54
C PHE A 775 -36.20 2.32 -9.07
N PRO A 776 -36.90 1.32 -9.66
CA PRO A 776 -37.21 1.30 -11.09
C PRO A 776 -37.89 2.58 -11.61
N ALA A 777 -38.80 3.17 -10.84
CA ALA A 777 -39.47 4.41 -11.25
C ALA A 777 -38.46 5.55 -11.51
N ILE A 778 -37.43 5.66 -10.66
CA ILE A 778 -36.37 6.67 -10.78
C ILE A 778 -35.47 6.38 -11.97
N ILE A 779 -35.06 5.11 -12.15
CA ILE A 779 -34.24 4.71 -13.30
C ILE A 779 -34.98 5.01 -14.61
N ASN A 780 -36.28 4.69 -14.67
CA ASN A 780 -37.12 5.01 -15.82
C ASN A 780 -37.27 6.51 -16.05
N GLN A 781 -37.33 7.31 -14.99
CA GLN A 781 -37.40 8.78 -15.10
C GLN A 781 -36.05 9.41 -15.46
N ALA A 782 -34.93 8.80 -15.10
CA ALA A 782 -33.59 9.23 -15.52
C ALA A 782 -33.26 8.80 -16.95
N TYR A 783 -33.85 7.69 -17.42
CA TYR A 783 -33.69 7.19 -18.78
C TYR A 783 -34.50 7.98 -19.81
N LYS A 784 -35.68 8.47 -19.41
CA LYS A 784 -36.51 9.40 -20.19
C LYS A 784 -35.88 10.78 -20.23
#